data_AF-A0AAW1USP0-F1
#
_entry.id   AF-A0AAW1USP0-F1
#
_cell.length_a   1.000
_cell.length_b   1.000
_cell.length_c   1.000
_cell.angle_alpha   90.00
_cell.angle_beta   90.00
_cell.angle_gamma   90.00
#
_symmetry.space_group_name_H-M   'P 1'
#
loop_
_entity.id
_entity.type
_entity.pdbx_description
1 polymer ?
#
loop_
_entity_poly.entity_id
_entity_poly.type
_entity_poly.pdbx_seq_one_letter_code
_entity_poly.pdbx_strand_id
1 'polypeptide(L)'
;MNDTEINKNEIWKEMMNSMIYFTQTSTALINRMQDKLDVSDTMKLAKDMLSGDPNESIKQILHQIDAFEQNSPIVCKCTTSSPNENDVYNSSEDISIGIEYYGQPRPIKRKKFKYPPNLESKILDQKKMRSLRCKCEGEGEDQYVDSCLCDNMPQNLELGTQDDSFFRPVIQCSSLEQNEILNEQCEKLKIGKVTEDKELSESKEDATDSLAEIPKPGTFDPNELPQDDSNPLILKGAEVVRSMENILGFELFQSMKKFGSNIAQIDAETDEKETYDRLLEKCSMVALKLRTKFPRDTIVGIFTSNHTNSAVPLLAALFNGNRVVTFDITMTQTEVIRCLLNVTPSIMFVSTNSLQHLKECMVEAKVDIQIVVFGDEEGHESFSSFLNSESDDLNNFEVNTDGTPDSTAVICFTSGVTGSSKAVCLSHKALLHQCYQIINSGYIQSHILDFSDISKITSTLILFGSILNGNARVITENFDVGSVRAMVEKYKIRSVYLRPHQCVELSSHLQSNEDVSSLFCLFTGGEHLSYKVTRRLNEQLMGCLICQIYENTELSGIGTLVNLNDPADISKLYCKPQSCGKVLDGYWYKIVDFDSGKIVTHNSIGELHVKSKMIFSGYFADNTEIPNDSEWFKTGDLAYYDQHGRFYFVDRMSNLIKYQNNVIIPSKLEDILLNHKSVEMAVVIGVPHDEDGQLATGLVKLIEGDEVSSEELENFVNQQVSDSEKLRGGVKIVQTFHLDNNGKIKR
;
A
#
# COMPACT_ATOMS: atom_id res chain seq x y z
N MET A 1 -47.83 18.02 -11.90
CA MET A 1 -47.94 16.84 -11.03
C MET A 1 -46.89 15.87 -11.55
N ASN A 2 -45.62 16.23 -11.42
CA ASN A 2 -44.80 16.23 -10.19
C ASN A 2 -44.50 14.77 -9.84
N ASP A 3 -43.33 14.28 -10.22
CA ASP A 3 -42.03 14.44 -9.53
C ASP A 3 -41.89 13.29 -8.52
N THR A 4 -41.18 12.24 -8.95
CA THR A 4 -39.87 11.82 -8.39
C THR A 4 -40.02 11.14 -7.05
N GLU A 5 -40.03 9.81 -7.05
CA GLU A 5 -39.59 9.04 -5.90
C GLU A 5 -38.32 8.28 -6.27
N ILE A 6 -37.32 8.50 -5.44
CA ILE A 6 -35.89 8.33 -5.68
C ILE A 6 -35.52 6.85 -5.51
N ASN A 7 -34.55 6.40 -6.32
CA ASN A 7 -34.02 5.04 -6.34
C ASN A 7 -33.45 4.65 -4.96
N LYS A 8 -34.14 3.76 -4.21
CA LYS A 8 -33.77 3.37 -2.84
C LYS A 8 -32.39 2.69 -2.72
N ASN A 9 -31.80 2.20 -3.82
CA ASN A 9 -30.42 1.72 -3.83
C ASN A 9 -29.39 2.86 -3.92
N GLU A 10 -29.73 3.99 -4.55
CA GLU A 10 -28.95 5.22 -4.44
C GLU A 10 -29.16 5.89 -3.09
N ILE A 11 -30.37 5.85 -2.51
CA ILE A 11 -30.59 6.32 -1.13
C ILE A 11 -29.86 5.45 -0.12
N TRP A 12 -29.75 4.13 -0.30
CA TRP A 12 -28.94 3.28 0.57
C TRP A 12 -27.44 3.54 0.43
N LYS A 13 -26.96 3.82 -0.80
CA LYS A 13 -25.59 4.27 -1.02
C LYS A 13 -25.33 5.66 -0.45
N GLU A 14 -26.25 6.61 -0.61
CA GLU A 14 -26.16 7.94 -0.02
C GLU A 14 -26.38 7.92 1.48
N MET A 15 -27.20 7.03 2.05
CA MET A 15 -27.35 6.82 3.49
C MET A 15 -26.14 6.13 4.08
N MET A 16 -25.53 5.15 3.39
CA MET A 16 -24.26 4.56 3.82
C MET A 16 -23.13 5.57 3.73
N ASN A 17 -23.04 6.34 2.64
CA ASN A 17 -22.07 7.42 2.50
C ASN A 17 -22.32 8.55 3.51
N SER A 18 -23.58 8.87 3.80
CA SER A 18 -23.96 9.84 4.83
C SER A 18 -23.75 9.29 6.23
N MET A 19 -23.91 7.99 6.48
CA MET A 19 -23.61 7.35 7.77
C MET A 19 -22.10 7.22 7.99
N ILE A 20 -21.31 6.99 6.94
CA ILE A 20 -19.85 7.04 6.96
C ILE A 20 -19.39 8.49 7.21
N TYR A 21 -19.99 9.46 6.50
CA TYR A 21 -19.72 10.87 6.72
C TYR A 21 -20.17 11.31 8.12
N PHE A 22 -21.30 10.80 8.62
CA PHE A 22 -21.85 11.08 9.95
C PHE A 22 -21.03 10.39 11.03
N THR A 23 -20.47 9.20 10.84
CA THR A 23 -19.52 8.60 11.80
C THR A 23 -18.19 9.34 11.79
N GLN A 24 -17.71 9.82 10.64
CA GLN A 24 -16.51 10.65 10.53
C GLN A 24 -16.69 12.04 11.18
N THR A 25 -17.82 12.71 10.95
CA THR A 25 -18.15 14.00 11.59
C THR A 25 -18.57 13.85 13.04
N SER A 26 -19.28 12.78 13.41
CA SER A 26 -19.64 12.50 14.81
C SER A 26 -18.42 12.14 15.63
N THR A 27 -17.44 11.43 15.10
CA THR A 27 -16.18 11.18 15.82
C THR A 27 -15.40 12.50 16.00
N ALA A 28 -15.39 13.38 15.00
CA ALA A 28 -14.81 14.71 15.11
C ALA A 28 -15.59 15.65 16.04
N LEU A 29 -16.92 15.49 16.15
CA LEU A 29 -17.80 16.25 17.05
C LEU A 29 -17.72 15.72 18.48
N ILE A 30 -17.70 14.39 18.68
CA ILE A 30 -17.51 13.71 19.97
C ILE A 30 -16.14 14.07 20.55
N ASN A 31 -15.09 14.04 19.73
CA ASN A 31 -13.74 14.48 20.14
C ASN A 31 -13.66 15.99 20.42
N ARG A 32 -14.61 16.81 19.92
CA ARG A 32 -14.73 18.25 20.25
C ARG A 32 -15.66 18.53 21.43
N MET A 33 -16.55 17.61 21.77
CA MET A 33 -17.56 17.76 22.83
C MET A 33 -17.15 17.10 24.16
N GLN A 34 -16.10 16.28 24.17
CA GLN A 34 -15.62 15.55 25.35
C GLN A 34 -15.33 16.42 26.59
N ASP A 35 -15.10 17.73 26.43
CA ASP A 35 -14.83 18.62 27.56
C ASP A 35 -16.07 19.30 28.19
N LYS A 36 -17.30 19.12 27.67
CA LYS A 36 -18.43 20.01 28.06
C LYS A 36 -19.83 19.40 28.20
N LEU A 37 -20.03 18.09 28.11
CA LEU A 37 -21.34 17.47 28.35
C LEU A 37 -21.26 16.38 29.42
N ASP A 38 -22.10 16.50 30.46
CA ASP A 38 -22.19 15.54 31.55
C ASP A 38 -22.70 14.18 31.01
N VAL A 39 -21.99 13.10 31.34
CA VAL A 39 -22.25 11.73 30.87
C VAL A 39 -23.69 11.29 31.20
N SER A 40 -24.27 11.83 32.28
CA SER A 40 -25.66 11.61 32.68
C SER A 40 -26.68 12.09 31.64
N ASP A 41 -26.46 13.26 31.04
CA ASP A 41 -27.40 13.86 30.08
C ASP A 41 -27.35 13.15 28.73
N THR A 42 -26.17 12.64 28.35
CA THR A 42 -25.97 11.87 27.13
C THR A 42 -26.64 10.49 27.21
N MET A 43 -26.59 9.83 28.37
CA MET A 43 -27.29 8.56 28.60
C MET A 43 -28.81 8.72 28.64
N LYS A 44 -29.32 9.86 29.12
CA LYS A 44 -30.74 10.17 29.11
C LYS A 44 -31.25 10.44 27.69
N LEU A 45 -30.48 11.19 26.90
CA LEU A 45 -30.78 11.44 25.48
C LEU A 45 -30.79 10.15 24.65
N ALA A 46 -29.83 9.24 24.89
CA ALA A 46 -29.78 7.93 24.24
C ALA A 46 -30.97 7.02 24.63
N LYS A 47 -31.44 7.09 25.88
CA LYS A 47 -32.64 6.36 26.35
C LYS A 47 -33.93 6.91 25.74
N ASP A 48 -34.04 8.22 25.58
CA ASP A 48 -35.22 8.86 24.98
C ASP A 48 -35.27 8.62 23.46
N MET A 49 -34.11 8.49 22.80
CA MET A 49 -34.01 8.09 21.38
C MET A 49 -34.40 6.62 21.12
N LEU A 50 -34.18 5.73 22.09
CA LEU A 50 -34.54 4.31 21.98
C LEU A 50 -36.02 4.03 22.31
N SER A 51 -36.76 5.03 22.79
CA SER A 51 -38.15 4.86 23.26
C SER A 51 -39.19 5.74 22.54
N GLY A 52 -38.81 6.53 21.53
CA GLY A 52 -39.72 7.43 20.79
C GLY A 52 -39.43 7.54 19.29
N ASP A 53 -40.38 8.09 18.54
CA ASP A 53 -40.31 8.29 17.08
C ASP A 53 -39.08 9.13 16.67
N PRO A 54 -38.11 8.56 15.91
CA PRO A 54 -36.87 9.24 15.54
C PRO A 54 -37.07 10.59 14.85
N ASN A 55 -38.19 10.80 14.17
CA ASN A 55 -38.46 12.03 13.43
C ASN A 55 -38.85 13.21 14.33
N GLU A 56 -39.44 12.95 15.51
CA GLU A 56 -39.75 14.00 16.50
C GLU A 56 -38.49 14.40 17.28
N SER A 57 -37.68 13.41 17.67
CA SER A 57 -36.42 13.66 18.38
C SER A 57 -35.42 14.45 17.52
N ILE A 58 -35.32 14.16 16.22
CA ILE A 58 -34.48 14.94 15.28
C ILE A 58 -35.00 16.37 15.12
N LYS A 59 -36.32 16.59 15.09
CA LYS A 59 -36.90 17.94 15.03
C LYS A 59 -36.65 18.73 16.32
N GLN A 60 -36.71 18.09 17.48
CA GLN A 60 -36.41 18.73 18.76
C GLN A 60 -34.92 19.09 18.88
N ILE A 61 -34.02 18.24 18.40
CA ILE A 61 -32.58 18.53 18.36
C ILE A 61 -32.28 19.70 17.42
N LEU A 62 -32.85 19.71 16.20
CA LEU A 62 -32.67 20.83 15.26
C LEU A 62 -33.24 22.13 15.83
N HIS A 63 -34.38 22.08 16.53
CA HIS A 63 -34.97 23.25 17.18
C HIS A 63 -34.16 23.72 18.41
N GLN A 64 -33.48 22.82 19.13
CA GLN A 64 -32.58 23.18 20.22
C GLN A 64 -31.24 23.75 19.72
N ILE A 65 -30.72 23.23 18.61
CA ILE A 65 -29.55 23.78 17.92
C ILE A 65 -29.87 25.19 17.40
N ASP A 66 -31.01 25.38 16.73
CA ASP A 66 -31.47 26.71 16.28
C ASP A 66 -31.67 27.69 17.46
N ALA A 67 -32.22 27.23 18.59
CA ALA A 67 -32.39 28.05 19.79
C ALA A 67 -31.06 28.40 20.50
N PHE A 68 -30.05 27.54 20.36
CA PHE A 68 -28.70 27.73 20.90
C PHE A 68 -27.87 28.69 20.03
N GLU A 69 -28.03 28.62 18.70
CA GLU A 69 -27.43 29.54 17.74
C GLU A 69 -28.03 30.95 17.83
N GLN A 70 -29.32 31.08 18.15
CA GLN A 70 -29.99 32.39 18.26
C GLN A 70 -29.68 33.16 19.56
N ASN A 71 -29.16 32.53 20.60
CA ASN A 71 -28.93 33.15 21.92
C ASN A 71 -27.45 33.28 22.34
N SER A 72 -26.51 32.97 21.46
CA SER A 72 -25.07 33.09 21.74
C SER A 72 -24.46 34.31 21.04
N PRO A 73 -23.87 35.29 21.75
CA PRO A 73 -23.34 36.50 21.12
C PRO A 73 -21.90 36.27 20.65
N ILE A 74 -21.66 36.02 19.36
CA ILE A 74 -20.32 36.04 18.78
C ILE A 74 -20.32 36.80 17.44
N VAL A 75 -19.51 37.87 17.41
CA VAL A 75 -19.30 38.80 16.29
C VAL A 75 -18.07 38.35 15.47
N CYS A 76 -18.19 38.28 14.14
CA CYS A 76 -17.14 37.84 13.21
C CYS A 76 -16.78 38.94 12.18
N LYS A 77 -15.49 39.14 11.82
CA LYS A 77 -15.07 40.10 10.77
C LYS A 77 -13.86 39.59 9.93
N CYS A 78 -14.10 39.25 8.65
CA CYS A 78 -13.25 38.46 7.73
C CYS A 78 -12.37 39.29 6.74
N THR A 79 -11.09 39.05 6.38
CA THR A 79 -10.31 39.94 5.45
C THR A 79 -9.65 39.44 4.15
N THR A 80 -10.15 39.89 2.96
CA THR A 80 -9.65 39.81 1.54
C THR A 80 -8.55 40.79 1.08
N SER A 81 -7.43 40.32 0.56
CA SER A 81 -6.46 41.16 -0.17
C SER A 81 -7.01 41.62 -1.53
N SER A 82 -6.81 42.90 -1.87
CA SER A 82 -6.86 43.45 -3.23
C SER A 82 -5.48 43.95 -3.62
N PRO A 83 -5.02 43.80 -4.89
CA PRO A 83 -3.99 44.64 -5.48
C PRO A 83 -4.60 45.91 -6.11
N ASN A 84 -3.71 46.83 -6.47
CA ASN A 84 -3.95 48.25 -6.77
C ASN A 84 -4.72 48.58 -8.05
N GLU A 85 -5.31 49.77 -8.02
CA GLU A 85 -5.93 50.56 -9.10
C GLU A 85 -4.91 50.99 -10.18
N ASN A 86 -5.26 50.80 -11.46
CA ASN A 86 -5.38 51.86 -12.47
C ASN A 86 -5.80 51.26 -13.83
N ASP A 87 -6.56 52.06 -14.60
CA ASP A 87 -6.88 51.95 -16.04
C ASP A 87 -8.25 51.36 -16.48
N VAL A 88 -9.23 52.27 -16.56
CA VAL A 88 -9.85 52.79 -17.81
C VAL A 88 -10.46 51.79 -18.83
N TYR A 89 -11.79 51.88 -18.93
CA TYR A 89 -12.69 51.73 -20.11
C TYR A 89 -12.97 50.37 -20.79
N ASN A 90 -14.28 50.11 -20.81
CA ASN A 90 -15.12 49.65 -21.94
C ASN A 90 -15.14 48.19 -22.43
N SER A 91 -16.38 47.85 -22.79
CA SER A 91 -16.88 46.79 -23.67
C SER A 91 -17.15 45.41 -23.06
N SER A 92 -18.41 45.04 -23.23
CA SER A 92 -19.00 43.72 -23.26
C SER A 92 -18.12 42.67 -23.92
N GLU A 93 -17.95 41.52 -23.27
CA GLU A 93 -17.88 40.22 -23.95
C GLU A 93 -18.19 39.09 -22.94
N ASP A 94 -18.99 38.14 -23.41
CA ASP A 94 -19.55 37.01 -22.67
C ASP A 94 -18.46 36.08 -22.09
N ILE A 95 -18.57 35.73 -20.80
CA ILE A 95 -17.86 34.56 -20.26
C ILE A 95 -18.76 33.34 -20.43
N SER A 96 -18.49 32.58 -21.48
CA SER A 96 -19.00 31.23 -21.68
C SER A 96 -18.26 30.24 -20.77
N ILE A 97 -18.96 29.62 -19.81
CA ILE A 97 -18.48 28.41 -19.12
C ILE A 97 -18.82 27.22 -20.01
N GLY A 98 -17.81 26.72 -20.73
CA GLY A 98 -17.89 25.44 -21.45
C GLY A 98 -17.70 24.29 -20.47
N ILE A 99 -18.72 23.45 -20.32
CA ILE A 99 -18.59 22.11 -19.74
C ILE A 99 -18.48 21.15 -20.93
N GLU A 100 -17.29 20.63 -21.19
CA GLU A 100 -17.10 19.56 -22.19
C GLU A 100 -17.48 18.20 -21.59
N TYR A 101 -18.55 17.61 -22.13
CA TYR A 101 -18.92 16.22 -21.93
C TYR A 101 -18.35 15.38 -23.07
N TYR A 102 -17.48 14.41 -22.77
CA TYR A 102 -17.11 13.35 -23.71
C TYR A 102 -18.19 12.26 -23.71
N GLY A 103 -19.00 12.21 -24.79
CA GLY A 103 -19.93 11.13 -25.09
C GLY A 103 -20.94 11.50 -26.18
N GLN A 104 -20.84 10.88 -27.37
CA GLN A 104 -21.68 11.15 -28.55
C GLN A 104 -23.16 10.68 -28.41
N PRO A 105 -24.11 11.24 -29.20
CA PRO A 105 -25.49 11.45 -28.77
C PRO A 105 -26.53 10.43 -29.30
N ARG A 106 -27.61 10.21 -28.53
CA ARG A 106 -28.95 9.91 -29.07
C ARG A 106 -30.03 10.74 -28.34
N PRO A 107 -31.06 11.27 -29.04
CA PRO A 107 -31.87 12.36 -28.51
C PRO A 107 -33.13 11.84 -27.77
N ILE A 108 -33.36 12.33 -26.55
CA ILE A 108 -34.68 12.23 -25.89
C ILE A 108 -35.17 13.63 -25.52
N LYS A 109 -36.41 13.93 -25.90
CA LYS A 109 -37.07 15.25 -25.85
C LYS A 109 -37.22 15.78 -24.41
N ARG A 110 -36.75 17.00 -24.16
CA ARG A 110 -36.94 17.76 -22.91
C ARG A 110 -38.40 18.16 -22.68
N LYS A 111 -38.95 17.90 -21.49
CA LYS A 111 -40.10 18.62 -20.94
C LYS A 111 -39.60 19.59 -19.86
N LYS A 112 -40.03 20.86 -19.95
CA LYS A 112 -39.72 21.96 -19.02
C LYS A 112 -40.61 21.87 -17.76
N PHE A 113 -40.03 22.02 -16.58
CA PHE A 113 -40.76 22.47 -15.38
C PHE A 113 -40.25 23.87 -14.98
N LYS A 114 -41.21 24.76 -14.64
CA LYS A 114 -40.97 26.15 -14.20
C LYS A 114 -40.99 26.18 -12.66
N TYR A 115 -40.01 26.85 -12.06
CA TYR A 115 -40.09 27.31 -10.66
C TYR A 115 -40.84 28.66 -10.59
N PRO A 116 -41.62 28.93 -9.52
CA PRO A 116 -42.10 30.27 -9.20
C PRO A 116 -41.05 31.07 -8.37
N PRO A 117 -41.07 32.42 -8.46
CA PRO A 117 -40.00 33.30 -7.96
C PRO A 117 -40.30 33.91 -6.58
N ASN A 118 -39.25 34.57 -6.04
CA ASN A 118 -39.15 35.48 -4.88
C ASN A 118 -38.46 34.81 -3.67
N LEU A 119 -37.41 35.35 -3.04
CA LEU A 119 -37.00 36.74 -2.84
C LEU A 119 -35.47 36.87 -2.77
N GLU A 120 -34.96 37.93 -3.41
CA GLU A 120 -33.62 38.47 -3.21
C GLU A 120 -33.46 39.19 -1.86
N SER A 121 -32.21 39.21 -1.39
CA SER A 121 -31.46 40.38 -0.87
C SER A 121 -30.90 40.25 0.55
N LYS A 122 -29.58 40.09 0.66
CA LYS A 122 -28.64 41.18 1.03
C LYS A 122 -27.22 40.64 1.26
N ILE A 123 -26.28 41.20 0.49
CA ILE A 123 -24.83 41.12 0.64
C ILE A 123 -24.38 42.24 1.58
N LEU A 124 -23.40 41.97 2.46
CA LEU A 124 -22.31 42.81 3.00
C LEU A 124 -21.70 42.06 4.22
N ASP A 125 -20.42 42.05 4.59
CA ASP A 125 -19.13 42.46 4.04
C ASP A 125 -18.04 41.91 4.99
N GLN A 126 -16.83 41.74 4.48
CA GLN A 126 -15.62 41.28 5.14
C GLN A 126 -14.92 42.45 5.93
N LYS A 127 -14.28 42.25 7.11
CA LYS A 127 -12.88 42.72 7.51
C LYS A 127 -12.59 43.25 8.94
N LYS A 128 -11.94 42.45 9.84
CA LYS A 128 -10.73 42.78 10.70
C LYS A 128 -10.41 41.86 11.93
N MET A 129 -9.10 41.53 12.07
CA MET A 129 -8.21 41.15 13.23
C MET A 129 -8.39 39.77 13.93
N ARG A 130 -7.45 38.80 13.95
CA ARG A 130 -6.03 38.63 14.42
C ARG A 130 -5.80 38.42 15.94
N SER A 131 -5.35 37.19 16.26
CA SER A 131 -4.47 36.65 17.34
C SER A 131 -4.82 36.80 18.83
N LEU A 132 -4.79 35.68 19.56
CA LEU A 132 -4.12 35.49 20.87
C LEU A 132 -4.07 34.01 21.30
N ARG A 133 -2.93 33.59 21.86
CA ARG A 133 -2.60 32.27 22.45
C ARG A 133 -3.14 32.14 23.88
N CYS A 134 -3.42 30.91 24.34
CA CYS A 134 -3.20 30.35 25.70
C CYS A 134 -3.38 28.82 25.59
N LYS A 135 -2.39 27.94 25.83
CA LYS A 135 -1.88 27.41 27.12
C LYS A 135 -2.96 27.01 28.12
N CYS A 136 -3.11 25.70 28.35
CA CYS A 136 -3.52 25.10 29.63
C CYS A 136 -2.90 23.70 29.77
N GLU A 137 -2.20 23.51 30.89
CA GLU A 137 -1.73 22.26 31.48
C GLU A 137 -2.89 21.60 32.25
N GLY A 138 -2.86 20.28 32.44
CA GLY A 138 -3.78 19.60 33.37
C GLY A 138 -3.74 18.07 33.25
N GLU A 139 -3.26 17.45 34.31
CA GLU A 139 -3.13 16.01 34.57
C GLU A 139 -4.49 15.31 34.77
N GLY A 140 -4.56 14.00 34.52
CA GLY A 140 -5.68 13.16 34.96
C GLY A 140 -5.73 11.79 34.29
N GLU A 141 -5.49 10.74 35.08
CA GLU A 141 -5.59 9.31 34.76
C GLU A 141 -7.01 8.89 34.40
N ASP A 142 -7.19 7.92 33.49
CA ASP A 142 -8.45 7.15 33.43
C ASP A 142 -8.23 5.67 33.02
N GLN A 143 -8.88 4.79 33.78
CA GLN A 143 -8.89 3.34 33.69
C GLN A 143 -10.03 2.86 32.77
N TYR A 144 -9.76 1.80 31.98
CA TYR A 144 -10.74 1.13 31.11
C TYR A 144 -11.47 -0.02 31.82
N VAL A 145 -12.77 -0.18 31.53
CA VAL A 145 -13.52 -1.44 31.73
C VAL A 145 -14.49 -1.72 30.57
N ASP A 146 -14.50 -2.99 30.17
CA ASP A 146 -15.16 -3.65 29.03
C ASP A 146 -16.68 -3.95 29.13
N SER A 147 -17.27 -4.19 27.94
CA SER A 147 -18.36 -5.14 27.60
C SER A 147 -19.85 -4.78 27.81
N CYS A 148 -20.70 -4.97 26.77
CA CYS A 148 -21.77 -6.00 26.75
C CYS A 148 -22.62 -6.04 25.45
N LEU A 149 -23.32 -7.18 25.31
CA LEU A 149 -23.97 -7.83 24.16
C LEU A 149 -25.49 -7.56 23.94
N CYS A 150 -25.96 -7.93 22.73
CA CYS A 150 -27.21 -8.65 22.35
C CYS A 150 -28.58 -7.96 22.04
N ASP A 151 -29.06 -8.25 20.81
CA ASP A 151 -30.34 -8.85 20.34
C ASP A 151 -31.75 -8.23 20.58
N ASN A 152 -32.48 -7.96 19.47
CA ASN A 152 -33.76 -8.60 19.02
C ASN A 152 -34.72 -7.71 18.17
N MET A 153 -35.39 -8.33 17.17
CA MET A 153 -36.48 -7.80 16.30
C MET A 153 -37.85 -8.46 16.64
N PRO A 154 -39.03 -7.86 16.25
CA PRO A 154 -39.95 -8.50 15.26
C PRO A 154 -40.83 -7.50 14.42
N GLN A 155 -41.07 -7.65 13.10
CA GLN A 155 -42.09 -8.41 12.28
C GLN A 155 -43.48 -7.75 11.93
N ASN A 156 -43.84 -7.79 10.62
CA ASN A 156 -45.17 -7.77 9.91
C ASN A 156 -45.88 -6.40 9.60
N LEU A 157 -46.61 -6.09 8.49
CA LEU A 157 -47.34 -6.78 7.39
C LEU A 157 -47.60 -5.84 6.15
N GLU A 158 -47.42 -6.39 4.92
CA GLU A 158 -48.14 -6.34 3.59
C GLU A 158 -49.16 -5.23 3.14
N LEU A 159 -49.53 -4.95 1.85
CA LEU A 159 -49.10 -5.20 0.44
C LEU A 159 -50.02 -4.40 -0.53
N GLY A 160 -49.56 -4.11 -1.77
CA GLY A 160 -50.39 -3.72 -2.93
C GLY A 160 -49.55 -3.48 -4.22
N THR A 161 -49.94 -4.10 -5.34
CA THR A 161 -49.09 -4.58 -6.47
C THR A 161 -49.24 -3.87 -7.84
N GLN A 162 -48.26 -4.13 -8.75
CA GLN A 162 -48.17 -4.10 -10.26
C GLN A 162 -47.02 -3.21 -10.77
N ASP A 163 -46.12 -3.54 -11.72
CA ASP A 163 -46.00 -4.59 -12.76
C ASP A 163 -44.49 -4.81 -13.15
N ASP A 164 -44.21 -5.95 -13.79
CA ASP A 164 -42.90 -6.62 -14.03
C ASP A 164 -41.88 -6.01 -15.03
N SER A 165 -40.56 -6.24 -14.78
CA SER A 165 -39.72 -7.14 -15.62
C SER A 165 -38.18 -7.11 -15.32
N PHE A 166 -37.57 -8.30 -15.33
CA PHE A 166 -36.14 -8.70 -15.36
C PHE A 166 -35.24 -8.64 -14.10
N PHE A 167 -35.13 -9.78 -13.40
CA PHE A 167 -33.91 -10.52 -12.96
C PHE A 167 -34.37 -11.68 -12.04
N ARG A 168 -33.93 -12.93 -12.25
CA ARG A 168 -34.26 -14.08 -11.37
C ARG A 168 -33.07 -14.45 -10.46
N PRO A 169 -33.18 -14.37 -9.12
CA PRO A 169 -32.29 -15.06 -8.20
C PRO A 169 -32.82 -16.45 -7.86
N VAL A 170 -31.94 -17.44 -7.82
CA VAL A 170 -32.19 -18.78 -7.26
C VAL A 170 -31.91 -18.71 -5.76
N ILE A 171 -32.90 -19.03 -4.93
CA ILE A 171 -32.77 -19.09 -3.46
C ILE A 171 -32.62 -20.56 -3.08
N GLN A 172 -31.53 -20.89 -2.39
CA GLN A 172 -31.31 -22.19 -1.77
C GLN A 172 -31.68 -22.06 -0.28
N CYS A 173 -32.61 -22.88 0.23
CA CYS A 173 -33.01 -22.88 1.64
C CYS A 173 -32.81 -24.27 2.25
N SER A 174 -32.26 -24.28 3.46
CA SER A 174 -31.85 -25.44 4.24
C SER A 174 -32.81 -25.68 5.41
N SER A 175 -34.06 -26.09 5.15
CA SER A 175 -34.88 -26.81 6.14
C SER A 175 -36.13 -27.43 5.51
N LEU A 176 -36.48 -28.65 5.93
CA LEU A 176 -37.62 -29.43 5.42
C LEU A 176 -39.00 -28.82 5.71
N GLU A 177 -39.14 -27.99 6.75
CA GLU A 177 -40.43 -27.36 7.12
C GLU A 177 -40.80 -26.16 6.23
N GLN A 178 -39.87 -25.60 5.46
CA GLN A 178 -40.14 -24.45 4.58
C GLN A 178 -40.69 -24.86 3.19
N ASN A 179 -40.62 -26.13 2.81
CA ASN A 179 -41.09 -26.63 1.51
C ASN A 179 -42.62 -26.74 1.40
N GLU A 180 -43.34 -26.99 2.50
CA GLU A 180 -44.81 -27.04 2.46
C GLU A 180 -45.42 -25.64 2.34
N ILE A 181 -44.83 -24.66 3.02
CA ILE A 181 -45.25 -23.24 2.97
C ILE A 181 -44.98 -22.64 1.58
N LEU A 182 -43.84 -22.97 0.95
CA LEU A 182 -43.55 -22.49 -0.41
C LEU A 182 -44.47 -23.13 -1.47
N ASN A 183 -44.81 -24.41 -1.33
CA ASN A 183 -45.70 -25.08 -2.29
C ASN A 183 -47.15 -24.56 -2.21
N GLU A 184 -47.62 -24.17 -1.03
CA GLU A 184 -48.92 -23.52 -0.86
C GLU A 184 -48.95 -22.09 -1.46
N GLN A 185 -47.80 -21.40 -1.47
CA GLN A 185 -47.64 -20.09 -2.09
C GLN A 185 -47.47 -20.16 -3.62
N CYS A 186 -46.80 -21.19 -4.15
CA CYS A 186 -46.65 -21.41 -5.60
C CYS A 186 -48.00 -21.74 -6.28
N GLU A 187 -48.92 -22.45 -5.62
CA GLU A 187 -50.27 -22.70 -6.14
C GLU A 187 -51.12 -21.42 -6.24
N LYS A 188 -50.92 -20.44 -5.34
CA LYS A 188 -51.63 -19.15 -5.37
C LYS A 188 -51.13 -18.22 -6.48
N LEU A 189 -49.90 -18.39 -6.94
CA LEU A 189 -49.25 -17.52 -7.94
C LEU A 189 -49.26 -18.09 -9.37
N LYS A 190 -49.83 -19.28 -9.60
CA LYS A 190 -49.82 -20.00 -10.90
C LYS A 190 -48.41 -20.19 -11.49
N ILE A 191 -47.41 -20.35 -10.64
CA ILE A 191 -46.03 -20.69 -11.04
C ILE A 191 -45.85 -22.20 -10.83
N GLY A 192 -45.28 -22.91 -11.80
CA GLY A 192 -45.17 -24.37 -11.81
C GLY A 192 -44.55 -24.96 -10.54
N LYS A 193 -45.04 -26.13 -10.11
CA LYS A 193 -44.59 -26.84 -8.90
C LYS A 193 -43.10 -27.19 -8.97
N VAL A 194 -42.43 -27.11 -7.82
CA VAL A 194 -41.09 -27.67 -7.63
C VAL A 194 -41.24 -29.19 -7.51
N THR A 195 -40.72 -29.94 -8.48
CA THR A 195 -40.64 -31.41 -8.39
C THR A 195 -39.28 -31.82 -7.83
N GLU A 196 -39.30 -32.79 -6.91
CA GLU A 196 -38.10 -33.50 -6.47
C GLU A 196 -37.60 -34.42 -7.60
N ASP A 197 -36.44 -34.13 -8.18
CA ASP A 197 -35.83 -35.04 -9.14
C ASP A 197 -34.93 -36.05 -8.43
N LYS A 198 -35.42 -37.30 -8.44
CA LYS A 198 -34.64 -38.53 -8.29
C LYS A 198 -33.75 -38.74 -9.51
N GLU A 199 -32.59 -39.36 -9.26
CA GLU A 199 -31.60 -39.92 -10.18
C GLU A 199 -32.06 -40.25 -11.61
N LEU A 200 -31.24 -39.94 -12.63
CA LEU A 200 -30.67 -40.91 -13.61
C LEU A 200 -29.93 -40.24 -14.82
N SER A 201 -28.66 -40.63 -14.97
CA SER A 201 -27.93 -41.06 -16.19
C SER A 201 -27.96 -40.33 -17.55
N GLU A 202 -26.75 -40.24 -18.12
CA GLU A 202 -26.35 -40.38 -19.55
C GLU A 202 -26.35 -39.19 -20.53
N SER A 203 -25.12 -38.75 -20.86
CA SER A 203 -24.52 -38.45 -22.18
C SER A 203 -25.25 -37.59 -23.24
N LYS A 204 -24.65 -36.45 -23.66
CA LYS A 204 -23.90 -36.26 -24.94
C LYS A 204 -23.66 -34.77 -25.28
N GLU A 205 -22.58 -34.57 -26.03
CA GLU A 205 -22.00 -33.37 -26.66
C GLU A 205 -23.00 -32.38 -27.29
N ASP A 206 -22.71 -31.07 -27.21
CA ASP A 206 -22.22 -30.30 -28.35
C ASP A 206 -21.73 -28.89 -27.97
N ALA A 207 -20.74 -28.41 -28.73
CA ALA A 207 -20.00 -27.17 -28.56
C ALA A 207 -20.79 -25.92 -28.98
N THR A 208 -20.54 -24.77 -28.34
CA THR A 208 -20.48 -23.44 -28.99
C THR A 208 -19.90 -22.36 -28.05
N ASP A 209 -18.77 -21.81 -28.49
CA ASP A 209 -18.31 -20.42 -28.43
C ASP A 209 -18.37 -19.58 -27.12
N SER A 210 -17.16 -19.41 -26.58
CA SER A 210 -16.48 -18.13 -26.31
C SER A 210 -17.28 -17.00 -25.67
N LEU A 211 -17.18 -16.91 -24.35
CA LEU A 211 -16.92 -15.71 -23.56
C LEU A 211 -16.45 -16.24 -22.19
N ALA A 212 -15.19 -16.00 -21.83
CA ALA A 212 -14.69 -16.41 -20.52
C ALA A 212 -15.47 -15.69 -19.43
N GLU A 213 -16.38 -16.41 -18.77
CA GLU A 213 -17.03 -15.95 -17.56
C GLU A 213 -15.95 -15.66 -16.52
N ILE A 214 -15.88 -14.40 -16.07
CA ILE A 214 -15.11 -14.03 -14.89
C ILE A 214 -15.67 -14.88 -13.74
N PRO A 215 -14.87 -15.75 -13.09
CA PRO A 215 -15.39 -16.55 -12.00
C PRO A 215 -15.90 -15.62 -10.90
N LYS A 216 -17.14 -15.85 -10.47
CA LYS A 216 -17.70 -15.13 -9.32
C LYS A 216 -16.77 -15.36 -8.12
N PRO A 217 -16.38 -14.32 -7.37
CA PRO A 217 -15.60 -14.50 -6.16
C PRO A 217 -16.36 -15.44 -5.23
N GLY A 218 -15.70 -16.52 -4.82
CA GLY A 218 -16.25 -17.49 -3.88
C GLY A 218 -16.70 -16.78 -2.61
N THR A 219 -17.85 -17.19 -2.08
CA THR A 219 -18.37 -16.73 -0.79
C THR A 219 -17.42 -17.21 0.30
N PHE A 220 -16.41 -16.41 0.60
CA PHE A 220 -15.53 -16.59 1.74
C PHE A 220 -16.35 -16.27 3.01
N ASP A 221 -16.47 -17.20 3.95
CA ASP A 221 -16.92 -16.85 5.30
C ASP A 221 -15.77 -16.03 5.93
N PRO A 222 -15.96 -14.73 6.23
CA PRO A 222 -14.90 -13.89 6.80
C PRO A 222 -14.42 -14.37 8.18
N ASN A 223 -15.05 -15.40 8.78
CA ASN A 223 -14.66 -15.99 10.04
C ASN A 223 -13.86 -17.30 9.92
N GLU A 224 -13.76 -17.91 8.74
CA GLU A 224 -12.92 -19.10 8.56
C GLU A 224 -11.52 -18.69 8.08
N LEU A 225 -10.50 -19.16 8.82
CA LEU A 225 -9.12 -18.98 8.41
C LEU A 225 -8.88 -19.70 7.08
N PRO A 226 -8.11 -19.12 6.14
CA PRO A 226 -7.81 -19.77 4.87
C PRO A 226 -6.80 -20.90 5.11
N GLN A 227 -7.28 -22.05 5.57
CA GLN A 227 -6.45 -23.16 6.02
C GLN A 227 -6.22 -24.19 4.91
N ASP A 228 -5.08 -24.88 4.96
CA ASP A 228 -4.82 -26.03 4.10
C ASP A 228 -5.52 -27.29 4.64
N ASP A 229 -6.22 -28.02 3.76
CA ASP A 229 -6.97 -29.23 4.13
C ASP A 229 -6.10 -30.30 4.80
N SER A 230 -4.79 -30.35 4.49
CA SER A 230 -3.88 -31.34 5.06
C SER A 230 -3.40 -30.98 6.47
N ASN A 231 -3.41 -29.70 6.83
CA ASN A 231 -3.01 -29.23 8.15
C ASN A 231 -3.60 -27.84 8.44
N PRO A 232 -4.53 -27.71 9.40
CA PRO A 232 -5.22 -26.45 9.70
C PRO A 232 -4.30 -25.37 10.28
N LEU A 233 -3.07 -25.70 10.68
CA LEU A 233 -2.07 -24.72 11.12
C LEU A 233 -1.29 -24.09 9.97
N ILE A 234 -1.54 -24.53 8.74
CA ILE A 234 -0.98 -23.95 7.52
C ILE A 234 -2.05 -23.06 6.90
N LEU A 235 -1.71 -21.79 6.67
CA LEU A 235 -2.55 -20.87 5.94
C LEU A 235 -2.23 -20.95 4.45
N LYS A 236 -3.26 -21.09 3.60
CA LYS A 236 -3.18 -21.23 2.15
C LYS A 236 -3.95 -20.08 1.50
N GLY A 237 -3.27 -19.23 0.73
CA GLY A 237 -3.93 -18.21 -0.08
C GLY A 237 -4.77 -18.80 -1.21
N ALA A 238 -5.60 -17.98 -1.84
CA ALA A 238 -6.46 -18.44 -2.92
C ALA A 238 -5.63 -19.01 -4.10
N GLU A 239 -6.24 -19.83 -4.94
CA GLU A 239 -5.55 -20.33 -6.11
C GLU A 239 -5.32 -19.22 -7.14
N VAL A 240 -4.16 -19.26 -7.81
CA VAL A 240 -3.85 -18.31 -8.87
C VAL A 240 -4.69 -18.65 -10.10
N VAL A 241 -5.73 -17.86 -10.35
CA VAL A 241 -6.69 -18.09 -11.44
C VAL A 241 -6.16 -17.63 -12.80
N ARG A 242 -5.23 -16.67 -12.83
CA ARG A 242 -4.69 -16.10 -14.06
C ARG A 242 -3.51 -16.94 -14.58
N SER A 243 -3.59 -17.35 -15.85
CA SER A 243 -2.43 -17.96 -16.53
C SER A 243 -1.34 -16.93 -16.75
N MET A 244 -0.08 -17.33 -16.50
CA MET A 244 1.12 -16.52 -16.69
C MET A 244 2.05 -17.26 -17.66
N GLU A 245 1.58 -17.41 -18.89
CA GLU A 245 2.26 -18.17 -19.95
C GLU A 245 3.27 -17.33 -20.73
N ASN A 246 3.13 -16.00 -20.68
CA ASN A 246 4.04 -15.07 -21.35
C ASN A 246 5.16 -14.62 -20.40
N ILE A 247 6.29 -14.25 -20.99
CA ILE A 247 7.35 -13.54 -20.26
C ILE A 247 6.91 -12.12 -19.90
N LEU A 248 7.44 -11.59 -18.80
CA LEU A 248 7.10 -10.25 -18.29
C LEU A 248 7.29 -9.15 -19.33
N GLY A 249 8.37 -9.21 -20.13
CA GLY A 249 8.64 -8.22 -21.17
C GLY A 249 7.53 -8.12 -22.22
N PHE A 250 6.87 -9.24 -22.55
CA PHE A 250 5.75 -9.27 -23.47
C PHE A 250 4.52 -8.58 -22.88
N GLU A 251 4.15 -8.91 -21.64
CA GLU A 251 2.99 -8.30 -20.96
C GLU A 251 3.17 -6.79 -20.77
N LEU A 252 4.38 -6.36 -20.39
CA LEU A 252 4.72 -4.95 -20.28
C LEU A 252 4.60 -4.25 -21.64
N PHE A 253 5.19 -4.81 -22.69
CA PHE A 253 5.12 -4.24 -24.04
C PHE A 253 3.67 -4.10 -24.55
N GLN A 254 2.84 -5.14 -24.40
CA GLN A 254 1.44 -5.07 -24.81
C GLN A 254 0.67 -4.00 -24.03
N SER A 255 0.94 -3.88 -22.73
CA SER A 255 0.32 -2.86 -21.89
C SER A 255 0.74 -1.45 -22.31
N MET A 256 2.03 -1.23 -22.57
CA MET A 256 2.53 0.05 -23.06
C MET A 256 1.89 0.44 -24.40
N LYS A 257 1.76 -0.49 -25.34
CA LYS A 257 1.04 -0.26 -26.61
C LYS A 257 -0.44 0.07 -26.40
N LYS A 258 -1.08 -0.61 -25.45
CA LYS A 258 -2.50 -0.40 -25.12
C LYS A 258 -2.75 1.00 -24.55
N PHE A 259 -1.86 1.49 -23.68
CA PHE A 259 -2.03 2.76 -22.98
C PHE A 259 -1.44 3.95 -23.75
N GLY A 260 -0.45 3.73 -24.62
CA GLY A 260 0.06 4.67 -25.63
C GLY A 260 0.20 6.13 -25.19
N SER A 261 -0.83 6.94 -25.44
CA SER A 261 -0.85 8.36 -25.11
C SER A 261 -0.94 8.70 -23.61
N ASN A 262 -1.25 7.73 -22.76
CA ASN A 262 -1.32 7.94 -21.31
C ASN A 262 0.07 8.29 -20.75
N ILE A 263 0.10 9.06 -19.66
CA ILE A 263 1.34 9.37 -18.95
C ILE A 263 1.85 8.11 -18.25
N ALA A 264 3.09 7.72 -18.54
CA ALA A 264 3.80 6.62 -17.92
C ALA A 264 4.59 7.08 -16.70
N GLN A 265 5.34 8.18 -16.86
CA GLN A 265 6.23 8.70 -15.82
C GLN A 265 6.16 10.23 -15.72
N ILE A 266 6.32 10.73 -14.50
CA ILE A 266 6.49 12.15 -14.21
C ILE A 266 7.74 12.29 -13.34
N ASP A 267 8.69 13.08 -13.80
CA ASP A 267 9.83 13.51 -12.99
C ASP A 267 9.43 14.78 -12.23
N ALA A 268 9.33 14.66 -10.91
CA ALA A 268 8.81 15.72 -10.07
C ALA A 268 9.79 16.88 -9.87
N GLU A 269 11.08 16.68 -10.12
CA GLU A 269 12.09 17.74 -10.02
C GLU A 269 12.07 18.63 -11.27
N THR A 270 11.83 18.04 -12.45
CA THR A 270 11.86 18.75 -13.74
C THR A 270 10.48 19.08 -14.32
N ASP A 271 9.40 18.54 -13.75
CA ASP A 271 8.04 18.55 -14.31
C ASP A 271 7.90 17.83 -15.66
N GLU A 272 8.94 17.11 -16.11
CA GLU A 272 8.89 16.36 -17.36
C GLU A 272 7.86 15.24 -17.24
N LYS A 273 6.96 15.16 -18.23
CA LYS A 273 5.96 14.11 -18.35
C LYS A 273 6.25 13.28 -19.57
N GLU A 274 6.36 11.97 -19.37
CA GLU A 274 6.60 11.02 -20.44
C GLU A 274 5.38 10.12 -20.64
N THR A 275 4.92 10.01 -21.89
CA THR A 275 3.86 9.10 -22.31
C THR A 275 4.37 7.66 -22.47
N TYR A 276 3.48 6.67 -22.43
CA TYR A 276 3.81 5.28 -22.75
C TYR A 276 4.38 5.10 -24.16
N ASP A 277 3.88 5.83 -25.17
CA ASP A 277 4.40 5.77 -26.55
C ASP A 277 5.87 6.18 -26.60
N ARG A 278 6.21 7.32 -25.99
CA ARG A 278 7.60 7.80 -25.93
C ARG A 278 8.52 6.88 -25.13
N LEU A 279 8.05 6.38 -23.99
CA LEU A 279 8.82 5.41 -23.20
C LEU A 279 9.05 4.12 -23.98
N LEU A 280 8.01 3.60 -24.65
CA LEU A 280 8.06 2.41 -25.48
C LEU A 280 9.05 2.59 -26.64
N GLU A 281 8.99 3.73 -27.33
CA GLU A 281 9.90 4.11 -28.40
C GLU A 281 11.37 4.00 -27.92
N LYS A 282 11.71 4.66 -26.81
CA LYS A 282 13.07 4.59 -26.23
C LYS A 282 13.47 3.16 -25.88
N CYS A 283 12.57 2.40 -25.26
CA CYS A 283 12.83 1.00 -24.89
C CYS A 283 13.08 0.12 -26.13
N SER A 284 12.30 0.29 -27.20
CA SER A 284 12.47 -0.43 -28.45
C SER A 284 13.79 -0.08 -29.15
N MET A 285 14.19 1.20 -29.15
CA MET A 285 15.49 1.63 -29.71
C MET A 285 16.66 0.99 -28.95
N VAL A 286 16.63 1.02 -27.61
CA VAL A 286 17.65 0.35 -26.77
C VAL A 286 17.63 -1.16 -27.00
N ALA A 287 16.46 -1.78 -27.08
CA ALA A 287 16.33 -3.23 -27.29
C ALA A 287 16.93 -3.67 -28.64
N LEU A 288 16.69 -2.92 -29.72
CA LEU A 288 17.31 -3.17 -31.03
C LEU A 288 18.83 -3.00 -30.98
N LYS A 289 19.31 -1.95 -30.30
CA LYS A 289 20.75 -1.72 -30.13
C LYS A 289 21.42 -2.85 -29.33
N LEU A 290 20.75 -3.37 -28.31
CA LEU A 290 21.22 -4.52 -27.54
C LEU A 290 21.30 -5.79 -28.42
N ARG A 291 20.28 -6.07 -29.24
CA ARG A 291 20.26 -7.23 -30.16
C ARG A 291 21.41 -7.22 -31.17
N THR A 292 21.82 -6.04 -31.63
CA THR A 292 22.89 -5.90 -32.62
C THR A 292 24.28 -5.99 -32.02
N LYS A 293 24.46 -5.53 -30.77
CA LYS A 293 25.77 -5.48 -30.10
C LYS A 293 26.08 -6.70 -29.24
N PHE A 294 25.07 -7.37 -28.68
CA PHE A 294 25.26 -8.38 -27.63
C PHE A 294 24.49 -9.67 -27.91
N PRO A 295 24.99 -10.82 -27.43
CA PRO A 295 24.25 -12.07 -27.47
C PRO A 295 23.02 -12.02 -26.55
N ARG A 296 22.08 -12.93 -26.79
CA ARG A 296 20.78 -12.94 -26.10
C ARG A 296 20.87 -13.26 -24.60
N ASP A 297 21.86 -14.02 -24.17
CA ASP A 297 22.04 -14.40 -22.76
C ASP A 297 22.79 -13.34 -21.94
N THR A 298 23.17 -12.22 -22.57
CA THR A 298 23.80 -11.07 -21.90
C THR A 298 22.99 -10.59 -20.71
N ILE A 299 23.72 -10.35 -19.62
CA ILE A 299 23.19 -9.67 -18.44
C ILE A 299 23.41 -8.17 -18.62
N VAL A 300 22.33 -7.40 -18.58
CA VAL A 300 22.35 -5.94 -18.65
C VAL A 300 22.38 -5.37 -17.24
N GLY A 301 23.38 -4.53 -16.95
CA GLY A 301 23.56 -3.87 -15.67
C GLY A 301 22.97 -2.46 -15.65
N ILE A 302 22.44 -2.06 -14.49
CA ILE A 302 21.94 -0.70 -14.26
C ILE A 302 22.51 -0.16 -12.95
N PHE A 303 23.11 1.03 -13.00
CA PHE A 303 23.72 1.71 -11.85
C PHE A 303 23.42 3.21 -11.89
N THR A 304 22.19 3.59 -11.53
CA THR A 304 21.70 4.96 -11.65
C THR A 304 20.60 5.28 -10.64
N SER A 305 20.39 6.57 -10.34
CA SER A 305 19.27 7.09 -9.55
C SER A 305 18.01 7.26 -10.40
N ASN A 306 16.92 7.78 -9.80
CA ASN A 306 15.68 8.03 -10.51
C ASN A 306 15.80 9.21 -11.48
N HIS A 307 15.39 8.97 -12.73
CA HIS A 307 15.14 9.97 -13.77
C HIS A 307 14.30 9.32 -14.88
N THR A 308 13.75 10.09 -15.82
CA THR A 308 12.85 9.59 -16.89
C THR A 308 13.45 8.52 -17.82
N ASN A 309 14.77 8.32 -17.81
CA ASN A 309 15.46 7.32 -18.62
C ASN A 309 15.93 6.09 -17.82
N SER A 310 15.86 6.09 -16.48
CA SER A 310 16.47 5.04 -15.65
C SER A 310 15.82 3.67 -15.89
N ALA A 311 14.52 3.65 -16.16
CA ALA A 311 13.76 2.43 -16.45
C ALA A 311 13.96 1.88 -17.88
N VAL A 312 14.50 2.68 -18.80
CA VAL A 312 14.54 2.31 -20.23
C VAL A 312 15.39 1.06 -20.47
N PRO A 313 16.62 0.92 -19.96
CA PRO A 313 17.42 -0.28 -20.18
C PRO A 313 16.83 -1.53 -19.54
N LEU A 314 16.17 -1.39 -18.39
CA LEU A 314 15.47 -2.47 -17.70
C LEU A 314 14.38 -3.04 -18.60
N LEU A 315 13.48 -2.19 -19.09
CA LEU A 315 12.36 -2.60 -19.95
C LEU A 315 12.85 -3.14 -21.29
N ALA A 316 13.84 -2.46 -21.91
CA ALA A 316 14.43 -2.89 -23.18
C ALA A 316 15.07 -4.28 -23.10
N ALA A 317 15.80 -4.57 -22.03
CA ALA A 317 16.39 -5.87 -21.79
C ALA A 317 15.30 -6.94 -21.60
N LEU A 318 14.24 -6.63 -20.84
CA LEU A 318 13.10 -7.54 -20.68
C LEU A 318 12.36 -7.82 -22.00
N PHE A 319 12.26 -6.84 -22.91
CA PHE A 319 11.68 -7.04 -24.25
C PHE A 319 12.52 -7.99 -25.13
N ASN A 320 13.78 -8.21 -24.77
CA ASN A 320 14.66 -9.14 -25.45
C ASN A 320 14.78 -10.50 -24.73
N GLY A 321 14.15 -10.65 -23.56
CA GLY A 321 14.38 -11.79 -22.68
C GLY A 321 15.80 -11.81 -22.07
N ASN A 322 16.52 -10.68 -22.09
CA ASN A 322 17.79 -10.55 -21.39
C ASN A 322 17.55 -10.53 -19.87
N ARG A 323 18.53 -11.02 -19.10
CA ARG A 323 18.55 -10.86 -17.64
C ARG A 323 19.02 -9.45 -17.32
N VAL A 324 18.44 -8.85 -16.28
CA VAL A 324 18.85 -7.53 -15.79
C VAL A 324 19.39 -7.64 -14.38
N VAL A 325 20.49 -6.96 -14.07
CA VAL A 325 21.00 -6.79 -12.72
C VAL A 325 21.02 -5.32 -12.35
N THR A 326 20.48 -4.99 -11.19
CA THR A 326 20.43 -3.61 -10.70
C THR A 326 21.36 -3.43 -9.52
N PHE A 327 22.07 -2.31 -9.49
CA PHE A 327 23.00 -1.94 -8.43
C PHE A 327 22.52 -0.66 -7.75
N ASP A 328 22.63 -0.64 -6.43
CA ASP A 328 22.31 0.51 -5.61
C ASP A 328 23.50 1.48 -5.61
N ILE A 329 23.26 2.72 -6.03
CA ILE A 329 24.31 3.73 -6.19
C ILE A 329 24.91 4.21 -4.86
N THR A 330 24.27 3.94 -3.72
CA THR A 330 24.81 4.31 -2.41
C THR A 330 25.74 3.25 -1.83
N MET A 331 25.91 2.11 -2.52
CA MET A 331 26.85 1.07 -2.12
C MET A 331 28.28 1.59 -2.02
N THR A 332 28.99 1.08 -1.02
CA THR A 332 30.43 1.32 -0.88
C THR A 332 31.20 0.62 -1.99
N GLN A 333 32.43 1.06 -2.24
CA GLN A 333 33.31 0.45 -3.25
C GLN A 333 33.48 -1.06 -3.02
N THR A 334 33.68 -1.48 -1.77
CA THR A 334 33.80 -2.91 -1.43
C THR A 334 32.53 -3.70 -1.72
N GLU A 335 31.35 -3.12 -1.49
CA GLU A 335 30.06 -3.77 -1.80
C GLU A 335 29.87 -3.90 -3.31
N VAL A 336 30.11 -2.84 -4.08
CA VAL A 336 30.01 -2.87 -5.56
C VAL A 336 30.97 -3.89 -6.15
N ILE A 337 32.23 -3.92 -5.70
CA ILE A 337 33.23 -4.91 -6.15
C ILE A 337 32.74 -6.34 -5.89
N ARG A 338 32.24 -6.63 -4.68
CA ARG A 338 31.69 -7.96 -4.36
C ARG A 338 30.52 -8.32 -5.25
N CYS A 339 29.63 -7.37 -5.53
CA CYS A 339 28.49 -7.56 -6.41
C CYS A 339 28.94 -7.84 -7.85
N LEU A 340 29.92 -7.08 -8.37
CA LEU A 340 30.49 -7.28 -9.71
C LEU A 340 31.19 -8.63 -9.88
N LEU A 341 31.88 -9.10 -8.82
CA LEU A 341 32.52 -10.42 -8.80
C LEU A 341 31.51 -11.57 -8.76
N ASN A 342 30.30 -11.33 -8.23
CA ASN A 342 29.22 -12.30 -8.18
C ASN A 342 28.44 -12.32 -9.52
N VAL A 343 28.09 -11.14 -10.03
CA VAL A 343 27.38 -10.96 -11.30
C VAL A 343 28.07 -9.87 -12.09
N THR A 344 28.80 -10.26 -13.14
CA THR A 344 29.44 -9.33 -14.07
C THR A 344 28.55 -9.11 -15.31
N PRO A 345 27.87 -7.96 -15.46
CA PRO A 345 27.13 -7.66 -16.68
C PRO A 345 28.08 -7.35 -17.85
N SER A 346 27.65 -7.59 -19.08
CA SER A 346 28.46 -7.25 -20.28
C SER A 346 28.37 -5.76 -20.63
N ILE A 347 27.28 -5.12 -20.22
CA ILE A 347 27.00 -3.69 -20.43
C ILE A 347 26.38 -3.11 -19.16
N MET A 348 26.75 -1.89 -18.79
CA MET A 348 26.20 -1.15 -17.66
C MET A 348 25.69 0.23 -18.12
N PHE A 349 24.46 0.57 -17.72
CA PHE A 349 23.89 1.91 -17.89
C PHE A 349 24.06 2.71 -16.60
N VAL A 350 24.71 3.87 -16.66
CA VAL A 350 25.26 4.55 -15.49
C VAL A 350 24.96 6.04 -15.50
N SER A 351 24.57 6.63 -14.36
CA SER A 351 24.49 8.09 -14.23
C SER A 351 25.88 8.73 -14.24
N THR A 352 26.00 9.95 -14.75
CA THR A 352 27.25 10.71 -14.72
C THR A 352 27.87 10.78 -13.32
N ASN A 353 27.05 11.02 -12.29
CA ASN A 353 27.49 11.15 -10.91
C ASN A 353 28.09 9.85 -10.31
N SER A 354 27.70 8.68 -10.83
CA SER A 354 28.14 7.38 -10.32
C SER A 354 29.23 6.74 -11.19
N LEU A 355 29.58 7.36 -12.32
CA LEU A 355 30.53 6.82 -13.30
C LEU A 355 31.94 6.62 -12.72
N GLN A 356 32.46 7.61 -12.01
CA GLN A 356 33.82 7.54 -11.46
C GLN A 356 33.93 6.42 -10.42
N HIS A 357 32.94 6.33 -9.53
CA HIS A 357 32.87 5.30 -8.51
C HIS A 357 32.83 3.89 -9.13
N LEU A 358 32.00 3.68 -10.16
CA LEU A 358 31.95 2.39 -10.86
C LEU A 358 33.29 2.05 -11.53
N LYS A 359 33.96 3.01 -12.19
CA LYS A 359 35.25 2.79 -12.84
C LYS A 359 36.31 2.29 -11.87
N GLU A 360 36.39 2.91 -10.69
CA GLU A 360 37.32 2.49 -9.63
C GLU A 360 37.03 1.04 -9.20
N CYS A 361 35.75 0.70 -9.00
CA CYS A 361 35.32 -0.65 -8.67
C CYS A 361 35.68 -1.66 -9.78
N MET A 362 35.46 -1.31 -11.05
CA MET A 362 35.76 -2.18 -12.19
C MET A 362 37.26 -2.50 -12.31
N VAL A 363 38.12 -1.49 -12.10
CA VAL A 363 39.57 -1.65 -12.12
C VAL A 363 40.03 -2.59 -11.01
N GLU A 364 39.50 -2.41 -9.79
CA GLU A 364 39.86 -3.24 -8.64
C GLU A 364 39.31 -4.67 -8.77
N ALA A 365 38.06 -4.82 -9.22
CA ALA A 365 37.43 -6.11 -9.50
C ALA A 365 38.03 -6.82 -10.73
N LYS A 366 38.81 -6.11 -11.56
CA LYS A 366 39.40 -6.59 -12.82
C LYS A 366 38.35 -7.14 -13.80
N VAL A 367 37.24 -6.42 -13.91
CA VAL A 367 36.16 -6.73 -14.85
C VAL A 367 36.15 -5.74 -16.00
N ASP A 368 35.83 -6.22 -17.19
CA ASP A 368 35.66 -5.39 -18.39
C ASP A 368 34.17 -5.35 -18.74
N ILE A 369 33.59 -4.15 -18.68
CA ILE A 369 32.15 -3.91 -18.85
C ILE A 369 31.99 -2.71 -19.77
N GLN A 370 31.19 -2.85 -20.82
CA GLN A 370 30.87 -1.71 -21.67
C GLN A 370 29.97 -0.71 -20.91
N ILE A 371 30.34 0.57 -20.89
CA ILE A 371 29.58 1.60 -20.17
C ILE A 371 28.79 2.46 -21.16
N VAL A 372 27.51 2.69 -20.85
CA VAL A 372 26.66 3.71 -21.47
C VAL A 372 26.24 4.71 -20.39
N VAL A 373 26.47 6.00 -20.63
CA VAL A 373 26.27 7.04 -19.61
C VAL A 373 24.98 7.82 -19.87
N PHE A 374 24.15 8.05 -18.85
CA PHE A 374 23.00 8.96 -18.91
C PHE A 374 23.46 10.43 -18.89
N GLY A 375 24.15 10.84 -19.96
CA GLY A 375 24.79 12.14 -20.12
C GLY A 375 25.94 12.05 -21.12
N ASP A 376 26.58 13.17 -21.42
CA ASP A 376 27.74 13.22 -22.32
C ASP A 376 29.03 13.24 -21.50
N GLU A 377 29.80 12.15 -21.58
CA GLU A 377 31.09 11.98 -20.88
C GLU A 377 32.17 11.53 -21.85
N GLU A 378 33.32 12.21 -21.83
CA GLU A 378 34.40 11.96 -22.79
C GLU A 378 34.91 10.52 -22.68
N GLY A 379 35.01 9.83 -23.83
CA GLY A 379 35.47 8.45 -23.91
C GLY A 379 34.41 7.40 -23.57
N HIS A 380 33.16 7.78 -23.35
CA HIS A 380 32.03 6.86 -23.12
C HIS A 380 30.91 7.11 -24.12
N GLU A 381 30.15 6.06 -24.47
CA GLU A 381 28.95 6.21 -25.31
C GLU A 381 27.83 6.84 -24.47
N SER A 382 27.29 7.99 -24.91
CA SER A 382 26.16 8.61 -24.24
C SER A 382 24.86 7.86 -24.55
N PHE A 383 23.93 7.87 -23.59
CA PHE A 383 22.61 7.26 -23.74
C PHE A 383 21.84 7.87 -24.91
N SER A 384 21.93 9.19 -25.10
CA SER A 384 21.35 9.89 -26.24
C SER A 384 21.88 9.37 -27.58
N SER A 385 23.18 9.08 -27.67
CA SER A 385 23.77 8.44 -28.86
C SER A 385 23.32 6.98 -29.02
N PHE A 386 23.16 6.26 -27.90
CA PHE A 386 22.70 4.88 -27.87
C PHE A 386 21.26 4.71 -28.40
N LEU A 387 20.41 5.73 -28.23
CA LEU A 387 19.05 5.79 -28.76
C LEU A 387 18.97 5.92 -30.29
N ASN A 388 20.08 6.14 -31.00
CA ASN A 388 20.04 6.24 -32.46
C ASN A 388 19.88 4.84 -33.11
N SER A 389 18.66 4.53 -33.54
CA SER A 389 18.31 3.42 -34.44
C SER A 389 17.68 3.93 -35.74
N GLU A 390 17.80 3.17 -36.84
CA GLU A 390 17.11 3.49 -38.09
C GLU A 390 15.58 3.34 -37.93
N SER A 391 14.80 4.21 -38.55
CA SER A 391 13.34 4.32 -38.35
C SER A 391 12.54 3.08 -38.78
N ASP A 392 13.05 2.33 -39.75
CA ASP A 392 12.33 1.20 -40.36
C ASP A 392 12.31 -0.03 -39.44
N ASP A 393 13.33 -0.23 -38.60
CA ASP A 393 13.40 -1.32 -37.62
C ASP A 393 12.47 -1.07 -36.42
N LEU A 394 12.28 0.20 -36.06
CA LEU A 394 11.46 0.60 -34.91
C LEU A 394 9.97 0.35 -35.16
N ASN A 395 9.49 0.62 -36.37
CA ASN A 395 8.09 0.38 -36.76
C ASN A 395 7.71 -1.10 -36.75
N ASN A 396 8.70 -1.99 -36.90
CA ASN A 396 8.52 -3.44 -36.92
C ASN A 396 9.06 -4.12 -35.65
N PHE A 397 9.25 -3.35 -34.57
CA PHE A 397 9.76 -3.92 -33.33
C PHE A 397 8.79 -4.95 -32.73
N GLU A 398 9.31 -6.16 -32.52
CA GLU A 398 8.62 -7.23 -31.80
C GLU A 398 9.44 -7.62 -30.56
N VAL A 399 8.73 -7.93 -29.48
CA VAL A 399 9.32 -8.53 -28.28
C VAL A 399 9.84 -9.92 -28.63
N ASN A 400 11.04 -10.24 -28.16
CA ASN A 400 11.53 -11.60 -28.24
C ASN A 400 10.82 -12.42 -27.17
N THR A 401 9.98 -13.37 -27.60
CA THR A 401 9.23 -14.28 -26.71
C THR A 401 9.93 -15.63 -26.55
N ASP A 402 11.13 -15.79 -27.08
CA ASP A 402 11.92 -16.97 -26.83
C ASP A 402 12.34 -16.93 -25.34
N GLY A 403 12.07 -18.00 -24.61
CA GLY A 403 12.29 -18.06 -23.17
C GLY A 403 11.11 -18.76 -22.49
N THR A 404 11.17 -18.87 -21.17
CA THR A 404 10.04 -19.41 -20.39
C THR A 404 9.67 -18.43 -19.29
N PRO A 405 8.41 -18.37 -18.85
CA PRO A 405 8.02 -17.54 -17.70
C PRO A 405 8.82 -17.87 -16.43
N ASP A 406 9.32 -19.09 -16.29
CA ASP A 406 10.13 -19.51 -15.14
C ASP A 406 11.61 -19.09 -15.25
N SER A 407 12.09 -18.54 -16.37
CA SER A 407 13.47 -18.05 -16.47
C SER A 407 13.67 -16.73 -15.72
N THR A 408 14.88 -16.54 -15.18
CA THR A 408 15.28 -15.32 -14.48
C THR A 408 15.13 -14.09 -15.38
N ALA A 409 14.42 -13.09 -14.89
CA ALA A 409 14.24 -11.79 -15.51
C ALA A 409 15.12 -10.72 -14.84
N VAL A 410 15.09 -10.66 -13.51
CA VAL A 410 15.78 -9.65 -12.71
C VAL A 410 16.64 -10.32 -11.65
N ILE A 411 17.84 -9.78 -11.44
CA ILE A 411 18.77 -10.16 -10.38
C ILE A 411 18.94 -8.95 -9.46
N CYS A 412 18.59 -9.12 -8.19
CA CYS A 412 18.72 -8.08 -7.16
C CYS A 412 19.75 -8.50 -6.11
N PHE A 413 20.49 -7.55 -5.56
CA PHE A 413 21.39 -7.80 -4.43
C PHE A 413 20.69 -7.51 -3.10
N THR A 414 20.81 -8.43 -2.14
CA THR A 414 20.37 -8.20 -0.76
C THR A 414 21.55 -7.80 0.12
N SER A 415 21.32 -6.96 1.14
CA SER A 415 22.38 -6.48 2.06
C SER A 415 22.86 -7.53 3.09
N GLY A 416 22.52 -8.82 2.88
CA GLY A 416 22.95 -10.02 3.61
C GLY A 416 23.51 -9.84 5.02
N VAL A 417 22.82 -10.38 6.04
CA VAL A 417 23.27 -10.39 7.46
C VAL A 417 24.65 -11.03 7.70
N THR A 418 25.14 -11.83 6.75
CA THR A 418 26.49 -12.44 6.79
C THR A 418 27.60 -11.52 6.27
N GLY A 419 27.27 -10.30 5.83
CA GLY A 419 28.21 -9.32 5.27
C GLY A 419 28.56 -9.53 3.79
N SER A 420 28.00 -10.55 3.14
CA SER A 420 28.15 -10.81 1.70
C SER A 420 26.81 -10.61 0.99
N SER A 421 26.75 -9.69 0.03
CA SER A 421 25.54 -9.44 -0.76
C SER A 421 25.19 -10.67 -1.61
N LYS A 422 23.98 -11.20 -1.44
CA LYS A 422 23.50 -12.33 -2.24
C LYS A 422 22.77 -11.83 -3.47
N ALA A 423 23.02 -12.45 -4.62
CA ALA A 423 22.37 -12.15 -5.90
C ALA A 423 21.11 -13.02 -6.08
N VAL A 424 19.94 -12.48 -5.78
CA VAL A 424 18.65 -13.18 -5.83
C VAL A 424 18.11 -13.17 -7.26
N CYS A 425 17.85 -14.35 -7.83
CA CYS A 425 17.28 -14.50 -9.16
C CYS A 425 15.74 -14.52 -9.11
N LEU A 426 15.09 -13.57 -9.78
CA LEU A 426 13.64 -13.43 -9.84
C LEU A 426 13.13 -13.75 -11.25
N SER A 427 12.21 -14.71 -11.37
CA SER A 427 11.67 -15.14 -12.67
C SER A 427 10.64 -14.16 -13.23
N HIS A 428 10.41 -14.21 -14.54
CA HIS A 428 9.37 -13.41 -15.20
C HIS A 428 7.99 -13.62 -14.56
N LYS A 429 7.64 -14.89 -14.31
CA LYS A 429 6.37 -15.32 -13.73
C LYS A 429 6.19 -14.85 -12.29
N ALA A 430 7.23 -14.98 -11.47
CA ALA A 430 7.19 -14.51 -10.09
C ALA A 430 6.95 -12.99 -10.03
N LEU A 431 7.68 -12.21 -10.82
CA LEU A 431 7.50 -10.75 -10.88
C LEU A 431 6.12 -10.36 -11.40
N LEU A 432 5.63 -11.03 -12.44
CA LEU A 432 4.29 -10.79 -12.99
C LEU A 432 3.19 -11.09 -11.96
N HIS A 433 3.33 -12.19 -11.22
CA HIS A 433 2.45 -12.55 -10.11
C HIS A 433 2.39 -11.43 -9.07
N GLN A 434 3.55 -10.96 -8.63
CA GLN A 434 3.67 -9.90 -7.62
C GLN A 434 3.06 -8.58 -8.09
N CYS A 435 3.19 -8.24 -9.38
CA CYS A 435 2.51 -7.10 -9.96
C CYS A 435 0.97 -7.23 -9.87
N TYR A 436 0.42 -8.41 -10.14
CA TYR A 436 -1.01 -8.63 -10.00
C TYR A 436 -1.47 -8.60 -8.55
N GLN A 437 -0.67 -9.10 -7.59
CA GLN A 437 -0.98 -9.00 -6.17
C GLN A 437 -1.17 -7.53 -5.74
N ILE A 438 -0.23 -6.65 -6.08
CA ILE A 438 -0.30 -5.23 -5.69
C ILE A 438 -1.40 -4.46 -6.44
N ILE A 439 -1.66 -4.78 -7.72
CA ILE A 439 -2.74 -4.16 -8.51
C ILE A 439 -4.10 -4.58 -7.96
N ASN A 440 -4.35 -5.89 -7.83
CA ASN A 440 -5.64 -6.45 -7.43
C ASN A 440 -6.03 -6.09 -6.01
N SER A 441 -5.05 -5.72 -5.18
CA SER A 441 -5.26 -5.29 -3.80
C SER A 441 -5.46 -3.78 -3.66
N GLY A 442 -5.49 -3.03 -4.75
CA GLY A 442 -5.90 -1.62 -4.74
C GLY A 442 -4.80 -0.60 -4.44
N TYR A 443 -3.52 -1.01 -4.38
CA TYR A 443 -2.41 -0.09 -4.14
C TYR A 443 -2.03 0.72 -5.39
N ILE A 444 -2.03 0.09 -6.57
CA ILE A 444 -1.70 0.74 -7.86
C ILE A 444 -2.98 0.93 -8.68
N GLN A 445 -3.73 1.99 -8.42
CA GLN A 445 -5.02 2.29 -9.08
C GLN A 445 -5.06 3.66 -9.79
N SER A 446 -4.06 4.51 -9.56
CA SER A 446 -3.88 5.83 -10.18
C SER A 446 -2.42 6.26 -9.98
N HIS A 447 -2.14 7.56 -10.04
CA HIS A 447 -0.82 8.15 -9.80
C HIS A 447 -0.22 7.64 -8.49
N ILE A 448 0.98 7.07 -8.59
CA ILE A 448 1.75 6.55 -7.45
C ILE A 448 3.08 7.29 -7.34
N LEU A 449 3.39 7.77 -6.15
CA LEU A 449 4.67 8.41 -5.83
C LEU A 449 5.61 7.40 -5.18
N ASP A 450 6.83 7.32 -5.69
CA ASP A 450 7.90 6.47 -5.18
C ASP A 450 9.24 7.21 -5.21
N PHE A 451 9.92 7.23 -4.07
CA PHE A 451 11.23 7.86 -3.88
C PHE A 451 12.39 6.88 -4.09
N SER A 452 12.11 5.59 -4.17
CA SER A 452 13.14 4.56 -4.29
C SER A 452 13.55 4.40 -5.74
N ASP A 453 14.85 4.23 -5.98
CA ASP A 453 15.34 3.86 -7.31
C ASP A 453 15.00 2.40 -7.65
N ILE A 454 15.12 2.07 -8.93
CA ILE A 454 14.76 0.77 -9.49
C ILE A 454 15.65 -0.38 -9.00
N SER A 455 16.74 -0.13 -8.28
CA SER A 455 17.50 -1.19 -7.62
C SER A 455 16.73 -1.86 -6.48
N LYS A 456 15.70 -1.19 -5.95
CA LYS A 456 14.79 -1.75 -4.95
C LYS A 456 13.69 -2.54 -5.64
N ILE A 457 13.48 -3.78 -5.20
CA ILE A 457 12.46 -4.66 -5.79
C ILE A 457 11.06 -4.04 -5.75
N THR A 458 10.71 -3.35 -4.66
CA THR A 458 9.42 -2.68 -4.50
C THR A 458 9.21 -1.55 -5.53
N SER A 459 10.26 -0.76 -5.81
CA SER A 459 10.25 0.26 -6.86
C SER A 459 10.08 -0.36 -8.26
N THR A 460 10.78 -1.47 -8.51
CA THR A 460 10.63 -2.26 -9.75
C THR A 460 9.20 -2.79 -9.91
N LEU A 461 8.58 -3.32 -8.84
CA LEU A 461 7.19 -3.78 -8.86
C LEU A 461 6.19 -2.62 -9.05
N ILE A 462 6.45 -1.45 -8.48
CA ILE A 462 5.64 -0.24 -8.70
C ILE A 462 5.71 0.19 -10.16
N LEU A 463 6.90 0.19 -10.78
CA LEU A 463 7.09 0.48 -12.20
C LEU A 463 6.28 -0.50 -13.07
N PHE A 464 6.50 -1.80 -12.89
CA PHE A 464 5.82 -2.83 -13.68
C PHE A 464 4.31 -2.83 -13.47
N GLY A 465 3.86 -2.72 -12.22
CA GLY A 465 2.44 -2.64 -11.89
C GLY A 465 1.77 -1.40 -12.49
N SER A 466 2.47 -0.26 -12.50
CA SER A 466 1.98 0.97 -13.15
C SER A 466 1.82 0.78 -14.65
N ILE A 467 2.81 0.16 -15.31
CA ILE A 467 2.75 -0.19 -16.74
C ILE A 467 1.57 -1.11 -17.05
N LEU A 468 1.43 -2.21 -16.29
CA LEU A 468 0.37 -3.20 -16.50
C LEU A 468 -1.04 -2.65 -16.26
N ASN A 469 -1.17 -1.65 -15.37
CA ASN A 469 -2.45 -1.00 -15.06
C ASN A 469 -2.66 0.36 -15.74
N GLY A 470 -1.70 0.85 -16.54
CA GLY A 470 -1.79 2.10 -17.31
C GLY A 470 -1.76 3.37 -16.47
N ASN A 471 -1.16 3.32 -15.28
CA ASN A 471 -1.06 4.43 -14.36
C ASN A 471 0.27 5.17 -14.51
N ALA A 472 0.31 6.44 -14.09
CA ALA A 472 1.55 7.21 -14.05
C ALA A 472 2.31 6.96 -12.75
N ARG A 473 3.61 6.69 -12.86
CA ARG A 473 4.55 6.70 -11.73
C ARG A 473 5.18 8.08 -11.62
N VAL A 474 5.13 8.68 -10.44
CA VAL A 474 5.83 9.94 -10.14
C VAL A 474 7.13 9.59 -9.41
N ILE A 475 8.26 10.05 -9.95
CA ILE A 475 9.61 9.77 -9.46
C ILE A 475 10.32 11.07 -9.10
N THR A 476 11.26 10.96 -8.17
CA THR A 476 12.15 12.05 -7.73
C THR A 476 13.43 11.41 -7.17
N GLU A 477 14.53 12.14 -7.18
CA GLU A 477 15.80 11.67 -6.60
C GLU A 477 15.83 11.89 -5.09
N ASN A 478 15.25 13.01 -4.64
CA ASN A 478 15.33 13.43 -3.24
C ASN A 478 14.01 13.25 -2.49
N PHE A 479 14.12 12.75 -1.26
CA PHE A 479 13.03 12.77 -0.28
C PHE A 479 13.17 13.98 0.62
N ASP A 480 12.12 14.80 0.67
CA ASP A 480 11.91 15.75 1.73
C ASP A 480 10.40 15.90 1.99
N VAL A 481 10.05 16.16 3.24
CA VAL A 481 8.64 16.22 3.68
C VAL A 481 7.86 17.32 2.95
N GLY A 482 8.50 18.45 2.64
CA GLY A 482 7.86 19.56 1.93
C GLY A 482 7.46 19.18 0.50
N SER A 483 8.35 18.47 -0.20
CA SER A 483 8.13 18.01 -1.57
C SER A 483 7.08 16.93 -1.65
N VAL A 484 6.99 15.99 -0.68
CA VAL A 484 5.90 14.98 -0.64
C VAL A 484 4.54 15.65 -0.78
N ARG A 485 4.28 16.65 0.05
CA ARG A 485 3.00 17.37 0.07
C ARG A 485 2.79 18.15 -1.23
N ALA A 486 3.78 18.91 -1.69
CA ALA A 486 3.67 19.65 -2.94
C ALA A 486 3.36 18.73 -4.14
N MET A 487 3.97 17.54 -4.18
CA MET A 487 3.73 16.53 -5.21
C MET A 487 2.34 15.91 -5.10
N VAL A 488 1.87 15.57 -3.89
CA VAL A 488 0.52 15.04 -3.67
C VAL A 488 -0.52 16.01 -4.21
N GLU A 489 -0.42 17.29 -3.84
CA GLU A 489 -1.35 18.33 -4.28
C GLU A 489 -1.32 18.54 -5.80
N LYS A 490 -0.10 18.63 -6.37
CA LYS A 490 0.15 18.99 -7.78
C LYS A 490 -0.19 17.86 -8.75
N TYR A 491 0.25 16.64 -8.47
CA TYR A 491 0.08 15.49 -9.36
C TYR A 491 -1.12 14.61 -8.98
N LYS A 492 -1.88 14.99 -7.95
CA LYS A 492 -3.03 14.23 -7.44
C LYS A 492 -2.67 12.78 -7.14
N ILE A 493 -1.56 12.62 -6.41
CA ILE A 493 -1.06 11.32 -5.99
C ILE A 493 -2.13 10.61 -5.17
N ARG A 494 -2.46 9.37 -5.56
CA ARG A 494 -3.39 8.51 -4.86
C ARG A 494 -2.69 7.63 -3.84
N SER A 495 -1.53 7.08 -4.21
CA SER A 495 -0.77 6.17 -3.36
C SER A 495 0.67 6.65 -3.25
N VAL A 496 1.27 6.54 -2.08
CA VAL A 496 2.70 6.80 -1.89
C VAL A 496 3.35 5.61 -1.19
N TYR A 497 4.50 5.17 -1.70
CA TYR A 497 5.38 4.25 -0.99
C TYR A 497 6.44 5.05 -0.23
N LEU A 498 6.51 4.88 1.09
CA LEU A 498 7.55 5.45 1.94
C LEU A 498 8.19 4.36 2.76
N ARG A 499 9.51 4.44 2.96
CA ARG A 499 10.21 3.57 3.91
C ARG A 499 9.91 3.99 5.36
N PRO A 500 10.12 3.11 6.36
CA PRO A 500 9.81 3.42 7.75
C PRO A 500 10.46 4.70 8.28
N HIS A 501 11.75 4.95 7.99
CA HIS A 501 12.40 6.21 8.39
C HIS A 501 11.77 7.45 7.73
N GLN A 502 11.32 7.34 6.47
CA GLN A 502 10.61 8.42 5.77
C GLN A 502 9.23 8.66 6.39
N CYS A 503 8.56 7.61 6.87
CA CYS A 503 7.31 7.72 7.62
C CYS A 503 7.53 8.43 8.97
N VAL A 504 8.62 8.12 9.67
CA VAL A 504 9.01 8.81 10.92
C VAL A 504 9.21 10.30 10.64
N GLU A 505 10.04 10.64 9.65
CA GLU A 505 10.34 12.02 9.26
C GLU A 505 9.08 12.78 8.85
N LEU A 506 8.23 12.17 7.99
CA LEU A 506 6.94 12.71 7.60
C LEU A 506 6.06 12.99 8.83
N SER A 507 5.92 12.02 9.74
CA SER A 507 5.09 12.19 10.93
C SER A 507 5.57 13.35 11.81
N SER A 508 6.89 13.52 11.93
CA SER A 508 7.52 14.55 12.76
C SER A 508 7.28 15.96 12.24
N HIS A 509 7.28 16.15 10.91
CA HIS A 509 7.28 17.48 10.30
C HIS A 509 5.96 17.87 9.62
N LEU A 510 5.06 16.93 9.35
CA LEU A 510 3.79 17.20 8.68
C LEU A 510 2.86 18.09 9.54
N GLN A 511 2.41 19.20 8.96
CA GLN A 511 1.46 20.14 9.57
C GLN A 511 0.02 19.79 9.18
N SER A 512 -0.95 19.92 10.09
CA SER A 512 -2.35 19.46 9.94
C SER A 512 -3.21 20.22 8.91
N ASN A 513 -2.68 21.24 8.22
CA ASN A 513 -3.50 22.22 7.51
C ASN A 513 -3.37 22.14 5.98
N GLU A 514 -2.79 21.07 5.46
CA GLU A 514 -2.36 20.96 4.06
C GLU A 514 -3.27 20.00 3.29
N ASP A 515 -3.58 20.31 2.02
CA ASP A 515 -4.49 19.51 1.21
C ASP A 515 -3.80 18.25 0.67
N VAL A 516 -3.99 17.15 1.39
CA VAL A 516 -3.57 15.79 1.00
C VAL A 516 -4.77 14.93 0.59
N SER A 517 -5.90 15.53 0.22
CA SER A 517 -7.18 14.83 0.00
C SER A 517 -7.17 13.83 -1.16
N SER A 518 -6.22 13.93 -2.09
CA SER A 518 -6.06 12.93 -3.16
C SER A 518 -5.43 11.64 -2.67
N LEU A 519 -4.70 11.68 -1.54
CA LEU A 519 -3.96 10.54 -1.02
C LEU A 519 -4.91 9.56 -0.33
N PHE A 520 -5.11 8.42 -0.96
CA PHE A 520 -5.92 7.33 -0.44
C PHE A 520 -5.11 6.35 0.42
N CYS A 521 -3.84 6.11 0.08
CA CYS A 521 -3.01 5.14 0.78
C CYS A 521 -1.54 5.60 0.86
N LEU A 522 -0.97 5.49 2.06
CA LEU A 522 0.46 5.50 2.30
C LEU A 522 0.82 4.09 2.75
N PHE A 523 1.71 3.43 2.02
CA PHE A 523 2.18 2.11 2.39
C PHE A 523 3.68 2.08 2.60
N THR A 524 4.10 1.22 3.53
CA THR A 524 5.49 1.13 4.00
C THR A 524 5.87 -0.33 4.18
N GLY A 525 7.14 -0.65 3.93
CA GLY A 525 7.68 -2.00 4.04
C GLY A 525 9.16 -2.01 4.36
N GLY A 526 9.69 -3.22 4.58
CA GLY A 526 11.12 -3.48 4.68
C GLY A 526 11.70 -3.38 6.10
N GLU A 527 11.07 -2.66 7.02
CA GLU A 527 11.34 -2.67 8.46
C GLU A 527 10.07 -2.44 9.28
N HIS A 528 10.19 -2.58 10.60
CA HIS A 528 9.11 -2.31 11.54
C HIS A 528 8.77 -0.81 11.60
N LEU A 529 7.50 -0.45 11.44
CA LEU A 529 6.99 0.89 11.74
C LEU A 529 6.20 0.87 13.06
N SER A 530 6.63 1.69 14.02
CA SER A 530 6.04 1.69 15.35
C SER A 530 4.57 2.11 15.36
N TYR A 531 3.82 1.61 16.34
CA TYR A 531 2.42 1.98 16.54
C TYR A 531 2.24 3.49 16.73
N LYS A 532 3.15 4.14 17.49
CA LYS A 532 3.12 5.58 17.77
C LYS A 532 3.21 6.41 16.49
N VAL A 533 4.12 6.06 15.58
CA VAL A 533 4.27 6.75 14.28
C VAL A 533 3.06 6.50 13.40
N THR A 534 2.61 5.25 13.32
CA THR A 534 1.43 4.88 12.51
C THR A 534 0.18 5.61 12.99
N ARG A 535 -0.03 5.70 14.30
CA ARG A 535 -1.13 6.45 14.91
C ARG A 535 -1.03 7.94 14.59
N ARG A 536 0.15 8.54 14.74
CA ARG A 536 0.37 9.96 14.43
C ARG A 536 0.08 10.27 12.95
N LEU A 537 0.53 9.41 12.04
CA LEU A 537 0.21 9.54 10.61
C LEU A 537 -1.28 9.40 10.34
N ASN A 538 -1.98 8.45 10.97
CA ASN A 538 -3.44 8.33 10.85
C ASN A 538 -4.18 9.59 11.33
N GLU A 539 -3.70 10.23 12.40
CA GLU A 539 -4.27 11.48 12.92
C GLU A 539 -3.97 12.68 12.01
N GLN A 540 -2.79 12.74 11.39
CA GLN A 540 -2.37 13.84 10.51
C GLN A 540 -2.91 13.72 9.07
N LEU A 541 -3.05 12.50 8.56
CA LEU A 541 -3.48 12.20 7.19
C LEU A 541 -4.90 11.63 7.18
N MET A 542 -5.86 12.40 7.71
CA MET A 542 -7.26 11.98 7.76
C MET A 542 -7.78 11.61 6.37
N GLY A 543 -8.26 10.37 6.22
CA GLY A 543 -8.77 9.82 4.95
C GLY A 543 -7.75 9.02 4.15
N CYS A 544 -6.47 9.03 4.54
CA CYS A 544 -5.43 8.17 4.00
C CYS A 544 -5.30 6.90 4.84
N LEU A 545 -5.22 5.73 4.19
CA LEU A 545 -4.92 4.46 4.84
C LEU A 545 -3.42 4.31 5.03
N ILE A 546 -2.97 4.14 6.28
CA ILE A 546 -1.57 3.82 6.59
C ILE A 546 -1.42 2.31 6.65
N CYS A 547 -0.74 1.73 5.65
CA CYS A 547 -0.65 0.29 5.47
C CYS A 547 0.79 -0.21 5.64
N GLN A 548 0.99 -1.20 6.51
CA GLN A 548 2.26 -1.92 6.56
C GLN A 548 2.19 -3.12 5.62
N ILE A 549 3.25 -3.36 4.86
CA ILE A 549 3.45 -4.57 4.06
C ILE A 549 4.69 -5.30 4.57
N TYR A 550 4.63 -6.63 4.62
CA TYR A 550 5.82 -7.45 4.81
C TYR A 550 6.41 -7.72 3.43
N GLU A 551 7.71 -7.52 3.27
CA GLU A 551 8.42 -7.72 2.02
C GLU A 551 9.76 -8.41 2.26
N ASN A 552 10.15 -9.25 1.31
CA ASN A 552 11.37 -10.05 1.33
C ASN A 552 11.77 -10.34 -0.13
N THR A 553 13.02 -10.06 -0.50
CA THR A 553 13.48 -10.18 -1.89
C THR A 553 13.37 -11.62 -2.39
N GLU A 554 13.63 -12.60 -1.54
CA GLU A 554 13.53 -14.03 -1.82
C GLU A 554 12.07 -14.48 -2.01
N LEU A 555 11.08 -13.71 -1.53
CA LEU A 555 9.66 -13.89 -1.87
C LEU A 555 9.25 -13.19 -3.18
N SER A 556 10.23 -12.70 -3.93
CA SER A 556 10.07 -11.88 -5.13
C SER A 556 9.43 -10.50 -4.86
N GLY A 557 9.49 -10.02 -3.61
CA GLY A 557 8.97 -8.71 -3.20
C GLY A 557 8.00 -8.83 -2.02
N ILE A 558 6.72 -8.56 -2.25
CA ILE A 558 5.68 -8.56 -1.22
C ILE A 558 5.44 -9.97 -0.67
N GLY A 559 5.46 -10.12 0.65
CA GLY A 559 5.10 -11.35 1.36
C GLY A 559 3.72 -11.28 2.01
N THR A 560 3.29 -10.14 2.56
CA THR A 560 1.89 -9.94 2.97
C THR A 560 1.47 -8.53 2.65
N LEU A 561 0.17 -8.35 2.40
CA LEU A 561 -0.44 -7.05 2.19
C LEU A 561 -1.90 -7.08 2.62
N VAL A 562 -2.47 -5.89 2.84
CA VAL A 562 -3.88 -5.70 3.16
C VAL A 562 -4.67 -5.49 1.87
N ASN A 563 -5.80 -6.17 1.69
CA ASN A 563 -6.61 -5.94 0.50
C ASN A 563 -7.40 -4.63 0.63
N LEU A 564 -6.98 -3.58 -0.05
CA LEU A 564 -7.64 -2.26 -0.02
C LEU A 564 -8.94 -2.21 -0.83
N ASN A 565 -9.33 -3.31 -1.47
CA ASN A 565 -10.63 -3.47 -2.09
C ASN A 565 -11.64 -4.20 -1.19
N ASP A 566 -11.20 -4.75 -0.05
CA ASP A 566 -12.06 -5.41 0.92
C ASP A 566 -12.35 -4.48 2.12
N PRO A 567 -13.59 -4.00 2.30
CA PRO A 567 -13.97 -3.16 3.43
C PRO A 567 -13.70 -3.82 4.81
N ALA A 568 -13.75 -5.15 4.89
CA ALA A 568 -13.46 -5.86 6.13
C ALA A 568 -11.98 -5.68 6.52
N ASP A 569 -11.08 -5.83 5.56
CA ASP A 569 -9.64 -5.61 5.74
C ASP A 569 -9.33 -4.14 6.06
N ILE A 570 -9.95 -3.19 5.35
CA ILE A 570 -9.79 -1.75 5.61
C ILE A 570 -10.23 -1.38 7.04
N SER A 571 -11.40 -1.84 7.47
CA SER A 571 -11.95 -1.51 8.79
C SER A 571 -10.99 -1.89 9.93
N LYS A 572 -10.22 -2.96 9.71
CA LYS A 572 -9.29 -3.50 10.68
C LYS A 572 -7.97 -2.74 10.75
N LEU A 573 -7.57 -2.01 9.71
CA LEU A 573 -6.38 -1.15 9.75
C LEU A 573 -6.47 -0.11 10.87
N TYR A 574 -7.66 0.45 11.11
CA TYR A 574 -7.86 1.44 12.19
C TYR A 574 -7.70 0.84 13.59
N CYS A 575 -8.14 -0.41 13.80
CA CYS A 575 -8.06 -1.07 15.11
C CYS A 575 -6.75 -1.85 15.32
N LYS A 576 -6.11 -2.29 14.24
CA LYS A 576 -4.89 -3.12 14.23
C LYS A 576 -3.89 -2.59 13.19
N PRO A 577 -3.37 -1.36 13.36
CA PRO A 577 -2.54 -0.69 12.35
C PRO A 577 -1.13 -1.30 12.17
N GLN A 578 -0.75 -2.25 13.03
CA GLN A 578 0.50 -3.01 12.94
C GLN A 578 0.40 -4.27 12.08
N SER A 579 -0.80 -4.64 11.63
CA SER A 579 -0.93 -5.80 10.74
C SER A 579 -0.26 -5.53 9.40
N CYS A 580 0.51 -6.51 8.94
CA CYS A 580 1.12 -6.51 7.61
C CYS A 580 0.19 -7.11 6.54
N GLY A 581 -1.04 -7.48 6.91
CA GLY A 581 -2.02 -8.10 6.02
C GLY A 581 -2.07 -9.62 6.10
N LYS A 582 -2.51 -10.28 5.02
CA LYS A 582 -2.83 -11.71 4.99
C LYS A 582 -1.92 -12.47 4.01
N VAL A 583 -2.07 -13.80 3.99
CA VAL A 583 -1.43 -14.68 3.01
C VAL A 583 -1.83 -14.29 1.58
N LEU A 584 -0.86 -14.32 0.65
CA LEU A 584 -1.08 -13.99 -0.77
C LEU A 584 -1.60 -15.18 -1.57
N ASP A 585 -2.29 -14.91 -2.69
CA ASP A 585 -2.77 -15.99 -3.58
C ASP A 585 -1.59 -16.81 -4.10
N GLY A 586 -1.74 -18.14 -4.11
CA GLY A 586 -0.69 -19.06 -4.52
C GLY A 586 0.44 -19.26 -3.50
N TYR A 587 0.28 -18.79 -2.26
CA TYR A 587 1.25 -18.99 -1.19
C TYR A 587 0.68 -19.83 -0.02
N TRP A 588 1.58 -20.54 0.67
CA TRP A 588 1.30 -21.28 1.90
C TRP A 588 2.23 -20.80 3.00
N TYR A 589 1.67 -20.37 4.13
CA TYR A 589 2.40 -19.84 5.29
C TYR A 589 2.19 -20.73 6.51
N LYS A 590 3.24 -20.88 7.30
CA LYS A 590 3.17 -21.49 8.63
C LYS A 590 4.14 -20.77 9.57
N ILE A 591 3.81 -20.79 10.86
CA ILE A 591 4.69 -20.29 11.92
C ILE A 591 5.29 -21.48 12.64
N VAL A 592 6.62 -21.53 12.78
CA VAL A 592 7.36 -22.64 13.41
C VAL A 592 8.07 -22.15 14.67
N ASP A 593 7.77 -22.75 15.80
CA ASP A 593 8.44 -22.44 17.07
C ASP A 593 9.93 -22.81 17.06
N PHE A 594 10.77 -21.93 17.61
CA PHE A 594 12.23 -22.06 17.55
C PHE A 594 12.77 -23.21 18.38
N ASP A 595 12.14 -23.47 19.53
CA ASP A 595 12.63 -24.46 20.50
C ASP A 595 12.18 -25.87 20.11
N SER A 596 10.90 -26.02 19.79
CA SER A 596 10.30 -27.32 19.51
C SER A 596 10.36 -27.73 18.03
N GLY A 597 10.56 -26.77 17.12
CA GLY A 597 10.50 -27.00 15.67
C GLY A 597 9.09 -27.37 15.17
N LYS A 598 8.05 -27.17 15.98
CA LYS A 598 6.67 -27.50 15.66
C LYS A 598 5.93 -26.32 15.06
N ILE A 599 4.94 -26.60 14.22
CA ILE A 599 4.01 -25.58 13.73
C ILE A 599 3.12 -25.13 14.90
N VAL A 600 2.95 -23.83 15.06
CA VAL A 600 2.14 -23.24 16.13
C VAL A 600 0.87 -22.57 15.59
N THR A 601 -0.10 -22.40 16.49
CA THR A 601 -1.39 -21.76 16.18
C THR A 601 -1.30 -20.23 16.22
N HIS A 602 -2.40 -19.57 15.89
CA HIS A 602 -2.55 -18.13 15.96
C HIS A 602 -2.06 -17.53 17.30
N ASN A 603 -1.59 -16.29 17.26
CA ASN A 603 -1.04 -15.51 18.38
C ASN A 603 0.22 -16.12 19.03
N SER A 604 0.82 -17.14 18.42
CA SER A 604 2.11 -17.70 18.85
C SER A 604 3.22 -17.19 17.95
N ILE A 605 4.30 -16.68 18.56
CA ILE A 605 5.46 -16.16 17.83
C ILE A 605 6.34 -17.35 17.40
N GLY A 606 6.79 -17.33 16.15
CA GLY A 606 7.70 -18.32 15.59
C GLY A 606 8.31 -17.84 14.27
N GLU A 607 9.11 -18.68 13.63
CA GLU A 607 9.70 -18.41 12.33
C GLU A 607 8.63 -18.52 11.25
N LEU A 608 8.52 -17.50 10.40
CA LEU A 608 7.68 -17.56 9.21
C LEU A 608 8.33 -18.47 8.16
N HIS A 609 7.66 -19.56 7.83
CA HIS A 609 8.03 -20.41 6.71
C HIS A 609 7.02 -20.24 5.58
N VAL A 610 7.54 -20.08 4.36
CA VAL A 610 6.75 -19.80 3.17
C VAL A 610 6.98 -20.86 2.11
N LYS A 611 5.93 -21.28 1.42
CA LYS A 611 6.01 -22.15 0.25
C LYS A 611 5.16 -21.55 -0.88
N SER A 612 5.74 -21.41 -2.07
CA SER A 612 5.04 -21.00 -3.29
C SER A 612 5.90 -21.30 -4.51
N LYS A 613 5.26 -21.40 -5.68
CA LYS A 613 5.94 -21.41 -7.00
C LYS A 613 6.36 -20.02 -7.49
N MET A 614 6.04 -18.97 -6.73
CA MET A 614 6.25 -17.56 -7.08
C MET A 614 7.39 -16.91 -6.27
N ILE A 615 8.11 -17.69 -5.46
CA ILE A 615 9.33 -17.22 -4.79
C ILE A 615 10.52 -17.19 -5.78
N PHE A 616 11.64 -16.63 -5.34
CA PHE A 616 12.88 -16.57 -6.11
C PHE A 616 13.33 -17.93 -6.66
N SER A 617 14.05 -17.91 -7.78
CA SER A 617 14.57 -19.10 -8.45
C SER A 617 15.91 -19.59 -7.87
N GLY A 618 16.33 -19.05 -6.73
CA GLY A 618 17.63 -19.29 -6.10
C GLY A 618 18.61 -18.12 -6.23
N TYR A 619 19.83 -18.30 -5.71
CA TYR A 619 20.90 -17.31 -5.81
C TYR A 619 21.83 -17.60 -7.00
N PHE A 620 22.28 -16.55 -7.70
CA PHE A 620 23.01 -16.65 -8.95
C PHE A 620 24.29 -17.50 -8.89
N ALA A 621 25.13 -17.28 -7.86
CA ALA A 621 26.42 -17.98 -7.74
C ALA A 621 26.31 -19.38 -7.12
N ASP A 622 25.28 -19.64 -6.31
CA ASP A 622 25.35 -20.74 -5.35
C ASP A 622 24.50 -21.95 -5.71
N ASN A 623 23.50 -21.90 -6.60
CA ASN A 623 22.65 -23.04 -7.04
C ASN A 623 22.15 -24.02 -5.93
N THR A 624 22.34 -23.72 -4.65
CA THR A 624 22.26 -24.65 -3.51
C THR A 624 21.11 -24.34 -2.56
N GLU A 625 20.59 -23.11 -2.59
CA GLU A 625 19.38 -22.70 -1.87
C GLU A 625 18.27 -22.40 -2.89
N ILE A 626 17.89 -23.41 -3.68
CA ILE A 626 16.64 -23.40 -4.45
C ILE A 626 15.63 -24.11 -3.54
N PRO A 627 14.65 -23.43 -2.93
CA PRO A 627 13.53 -24.16 -2.36
C PRO A 627 12.85 -24.84 -3.54
N ASN A 628 13.00 -26.16 -3.62
CA ASN A 628 12.28 -26.93 -4.63
C ASN A 628 10.77 -26.70 -4.40
N ASP A 629 9.90 -26.92 -5.41
CA ASP A 629 8.43 -26.68 -5.30
C ASP A 629 7.76 -27.33 -4.06
N SER A 630 8.42 -28.31 -3.43
CA SER A 630 8.00 -29.02 -2.22
C SER A 630 8.56 -28.48 -0.89
N GLU A 631 9.55 -27.60 -0.91
CA GLU A 631 10.30 -27.17 0.28
C GLU A 631 9.78 -25.85 0.84
N TRP A 632 9.83 -25.74 2.16
CA TRP A 632 9.49 -24.53 2.87
C TRP A 632 10.71 -23.61 2.88
N PHE A 633 10.57 -22.43 2.29
CA PHE A 633 11.54 -21.36 2.44
C PHE A 633 11.47 -20.82 3.88
N LYS A 634 12.61 -20.86 4.55
CA LYS A 634 12.81 -20.29 5.88
C LYS A 634 13.19 -18.83 5.72
N THR A 635 12.29 -17.93 6.10
CA THR A 635 12.50 -16.48 5.91
C THR A 635 13.57 -15.92 6.84
N GLY A 636 13.85 -16.59 7.96
CA GLY A 636 14.65 -16.02 9.04
C GLY A 636 13.94 -14.89 9.81
N ASP A 637 12.64 -14.72 9.59
CA ASP A 637 11.81 -13.67 10.14
C ASP A 637 10.85 -14.23 11.20
N LEU A 638 10.76 -13.53 12.34
CA LEU A 638 9.83 -13.83 13.42
C LEU A 638 8.48 -13.19 13.11
N ALA A 639 7.41 -13.96 13.17
CA ALA A 639 6.07 -13.44 12.99
C ALA A 639 5.05 -14.25 13.81
N TYR A 640 3.85 -13.71 13.92
CA TYR A 640 2.66 -14.46 14.29
C TYR A 640 1.50 -14.02 13.40
N TYR A 641 0.41 -14.79 13.40
CA TYR A 641 -0.86 -14.39 12.80
C TYR A 641 -1.97 -14.44 13.84
N ASP A 642 -2.98 -13.57 13.73
CA ASP A 642 -4.14 -13.63 14.63
C ASP A 642 -5.22 -14.60 14.15
N GLN A 643 -6.29 -14.73 14.93
CA GLN A 643 -7.44 -15.60 14.63
C GLN A 643 -8.17 -15.27 13.31
N HIS A 644 -7.85 -14.15 12.65
CA HIS A 644 -8.38 -13.74 11.35
C HIS A 644 -7.32 -13.86 10.23
N GLY A 645 -6.19 -14.52 10.50
CA GLY A 645 -5.15 -14.81 9.50
C GLY A 645 -4.30 -13.60 9.16
N ARG A 646 -4.36 -12.54 9.97
CA ARG A 646 -3.58 -11.32 9.78
C ARG A 646 -2.22 -11.48 10.42
N PHE A 647 -1.18 -11.25 9.65
CA PHE A 647 0.21 -11.37 10.07
C PHE A 647 0.71 -10.10 10.74
N TYR A 648 1.61 -10.31 11.70
CA TYR A 648 2.34 -9.28 12.41
C TYR A 648 3.80 -9.69 12.44
N PHE A 649 4.66 -8.86 11.86
CA PHE A 649 6.10 -9.06 11.89
C PHE A 649 6.66 -8.62 13.25
N VAL A 650 7.56 -9.41 13.82
CA VAL A 650 8.12 -9.19 15.16
C VAL A 650 9.57 -8.72 15.08
N ASP A 651 10.46 -9.53 14.50
CA ASP A 651 11.89 -9.19 14.35
C ASP A 651 12.56 -10.18 13.37
N ARG A 652 13.86 -10.05 13.15
CA ARG A 652 14.68 -11.07 12.46
C ARG A 652 15.34 -12.00 13.46
N MET A 653 15.42 -13.29 13.13
CA MET A 653 16.14 -14.27 13.93
C MET A 653 17.60 -13.88 14.17
N SER A 654 18.25 -13.24 13.20
CA SER A 654 19.63 -12.77 13.35
C SER A 654 19.81 -11.63 14.35
N ASN A 655 18.75 -10.92 14.71
CA ASN A 655 18.78 -9.83 15.68
C ASN A 655 18.59 -10.31 17.12
N LEU A 656 18.12 -11.55 17.30
CA LEU A 656 17.85 -12.12 18.62
C LEU A 656 19.09 -12.09 19.51
N ILE A 657 18.90 -11.59 20.74
CA ILE A 657 19.97 -11.45 21.71
C ILE A 657 19.98 -12.69 22.60
N LYS A 658 21.12 -13.37 22.66
CA LYS A 658 21.33 -14.58 23.46
C LYS A 658 21.91 -14.21 24.81
N TYR A 659 21.06 -14.15 25.83
CA TYR A 659 21.45 -13.86 27.22
C TYR A 659 21.31 -15.12 28.07
N GLN A 660 22.43 -15.74 28.44
CA GLN A 660 22.48 -17.03 29.11
C GLN A 660 21.67 -18.09 28.33
N ASN A 661 20.67 -18.71 28.96
CA ASN A 661 19.76 -19.67 28.33
C ASN A 661 18.47 -19.02 27.81
N ASN A 662 18.41 -17.68 27.76
CA ASN A 662 17.25 -16.92 27.32
C ASN A 662 17.51 -16.25 25.97
N VAL A 663 16.42 -16.11 25.21
CA VAL A 663 16.40 -15.36 23.95
C VAL A 663 15.59 -14.10 24.18
N ILE A 664 16.21 -12.94 23.94
CA ILE A 664 15.55 -11.64 24.04
C ILE A 664 15.25 -11.15 22.62
N ILE A 665 14.01 -10.71 22.41
CA ILE A 665 13.55 -10.08 21.17
C ILE A 665 13.78 -8.58 21.29
N PRO A 666 14.71 -7.98 20.53
CA PRO A 666 15.03 -6.55 20.64
C PRO A 666 13.83 -5.63 20.42
N SER A 667 13.01 -5.89 19.39
CA SER A 667 11.87 -5.02 19.06
C SER A 667 10.89 -4.83 20.21
N LYS A 668 10.69 -5.84 21.07
CA LYS A 668 9.87 -5.74 22.28
C LYS A 668 10.40 -4.68 23.25
N LEU A 669 11.73 -4.59 23.39
CA LEU A 669 12.38 -3.60 24.27
C LEU A 669 12.41 -2.21 23.62
N GLU A 670 12.56 -2.17 22.29
CA GLU A 670 12.50 -0.93 21.50
C GLU A 670 11.12 -0.27 21.59
N ASP A 671 10.03 -1.04 21.49
CA ASP A 671 8.67 -0.56 21.65
C ASP A 671 8.44 0.06 23.04
N ILE A 672 9.00 -0.55 24.10
CA ILE A 672 8.95 0.03 25.44
C ILE A 672 9.70 1.36 25.46
N LEU A 673 10.95 1.41 24.98
CA LEU A 673 11.73 2.65 24.91
C LEU A 673 11.02 3.77 24.14
N LEU A 674 10.41 3.46 22.99
CA LEU A 674 9.69 4.41 22.14
C LEU A 674 8.42 4.99 22.80
N ASN A 675 7.86 4.30 23.80
CA ASN A 675 6.76 4.81 24.61
C ASN A 675 7.20 5.85 25.66
N HIS A 676 8.50 5.98 25.93
CA HIS A 676 8.99 7.05 26.77
C HIS A 676 8.87 8.40 26.04
N LYS A 677 8.35 9.43 26.73
CA LYS A 677 8.02 10.74 26.11
C LYS A 677 9.21 11.42 25.43
N SER A 678 10.42 11.26 25.98
CA SER A 678 11.64 11.92 25.50
C SER A 678 12.39 11.14 24.42
N VAL A 679 11.90 9.96 24.03
CA VAL A 679 12.57 9.11 23.06
C VAL A 679 11.99 9.35 21.67
N GLU A 680 12.86 9.72 20.73
CA GLU A 680 12.54 9.88 19.31
C GLU A 680 12.71 8.55 18.57
N MET A 681 13.83 7.88 18.78
CA MET A 681 14.19 6.60 18.17
C MET A 681 14.93 5.71 19.16
N ALA A 682 14.71 4.40 19.10
CA ALA A 682 15.38 3.43 19.95
C ALA A 682 15.73 2.16 19.16
N VAL A 683 16.91 1.60 19.47
CA VAL A 683 17.38 0.31 18.93
C VAL A 683 18.04 -0.45 20.06
N VAL A 684 17.75 -1.75 20.17
CA VAL A 684 18.34 -2.62 21.18
C VAL A 684 19.26 -3.64 20.51
N ILE A 685 20.50 -3.73 20.99
CA ILE A 685 21.50 -4.65 20.42
C ILE A 685 22.06 -5.56 21.50
N GLY A 686 22.54 -6.73 21.08
CA GLY A 686 23.24 -7.67 21.94
C GLY A 686 24.74 -7.41 21.95
N VAL A 687 25.24 -6.81 23.03
CA VAL A 687 26.68 -6.57 23.20
C VAL A 687 27.33 -7.85 23.74
N PRO A 688 28.39 -8.39 23.09
CA PRO A 688 29.08 -9.59 23.58
C PRO A 688 29.55 -9.45 25.03
N HIS A 689 29.36 -10.50 25.82
CA HIS A 689 29.77 -10.59 27.21
C HIS A 689 30.30 -11.99 27.52
N ASP A 690 31.47 -12.06 28.17
CA ASP A 690 32.23 -13.30 28.31
C ASP A 690 31.47 -14.42 29.05
N GLU A 691 30.68 -14.06 30.08
CA GLU A 691 29.98 -15.03 30.93
C GLU A 691 28.51 -15.25 30.51
N ASP A 692 27.86 -14.22 29.97
CA ASP A 692 26.42 -14.23 29.72
C ASP A 692 26.06 -14.37 28.23
N GLY A 693 27.06 -14.48 27.36
CA GLY A 693 26.87 -14.48 25.90
C GLY A 693 26.70 -13.05 25.38
N GLN A 694 25.51 -12.47 25.55
CA GLN A 694 25.22 -11.09 25.14
C GLN A 694 24.38 -10.37 26.18
N LEU A 695 24.68 -9.08 26.40
CA LEU A 695 23.87 -8.18 27.21
C LEU A 695 23.03 -7.29 26.30
N ALA A 696 21.72 -7.18 26.58
CA ALA A 696 20.86 -6.24 25.87
C ALA A 696 21.26 -4.80 26.23
N THR A 697 21.57 -4.00 25.21
CA THR A 697 21.94 -2.58 25.33
C THR A 697 21.02 -1.73 24.47
N GLY A 698 20.41 -0.71 25.05
CA GLY A 698 19.62 0.27 24.31
C GLY A 698 20.48 1.39 23.74
N LEU A 699 20.27 1.73 22.47
CA LEU A 699 20.75 2.95 21.82
C LEU A 699 19.55 3.85 21.57
N VAL A 700 19.60 5.08 22.05
CA VAL A 700 18.43 5.97 22.07
C VAL A 700 18.79 7.33 21.50
N LYS A 701 18.00 7.83 20.57
CA LYS A 701 18.00 9.25 20.18
C LYS A 701 16.85 9.94 20.89
N LEU A 702 17.15 11.07 21.54
CA LEU A 702 16.15 11.88 22.23
C LEU A 702 15.49 12.86 21.29
N ILE A 703 14.26 13.25 21.64
CA ILE A 703 13.59 14.38 21.01
C ILE A 703 14.42 15.65 21.26
N GLU A 704 14.55 16.50 20.24
CA GLU A 704 15.33 17.73 20.34
C GLU A 704 14.84 18.62 21.49
N GLY A 705 15.76 18.97 22.40
CA GLY A 705 15.47 19.82 23.57
C GLY A 705 15.01 19.07 24.82
N ASP A 706 14.75 17.77 24.74
CA ASP A 706 14.45 16.94 25.90
C ASP A 706 15.74 16.47 26.60
N GLU A 707 15.68 16.37 27.93
CA GLU A 707 16.76 15.83 28.77
C GLU A 707 16.24 14.68 29.61
N VAL A 708 16.86 13.51 29.45
CA VAL A 708 16.60 12.30 30.25
C VAL A 708 17.92 11.54 30.40
N SER A 709 18.15 10.92 31.55
CA SER A 709 19.39 10.16 31.77
C SER A 709 19.30 8.73 31.20
N SER A 710 20.44 8.17 30.81
CA SER A 710 20.52 6.75 30.42
C SER A 710 19.99 5.80 31.51
N GLU A 711 20.29 6.08 32.78
CA GLU A 711 19.87 5.27 33.92
C GLU A 711 18.34 5.30 34.10
N GLU A 712 17.70 6.45 33.87
CA GLU A 712 16.26 6.59 33.91
C GLU A 712 15.57 5.75 32.82
N LEU A 713 16.08 5.80 31.58
CA LEU A 713 15.56 4.99 30.47
C LEU A 713 15.78 3.49 30.70
N GLU A 714 16.93 3.11 31.23
CA GLU A 714 17.22 1.73 31.61
C GLU A 714 16.23 1.23 32.66
N ASN A 715 16.04 2.01 33.73
CA ASN A 715 15.09 1.67 34.80
C ASN A 715 13.65 1.63 34.29
N PHE A 716 13.26 2.54 33.41
CA PHE A 716 11.95 2.58 32.78
C PHE A 716 11.63 1.27 32.05
N VAL A 717 12.58 0.72 31.29
CA VAL A 717 12.41 -0.59 30.64
C VAL A 717 12.43 -1.73 31.65
N ASN A 718 13.42 -1.74 32.54
CA ASN A 718 13.66 -2.84 33.49
C ASN A 718 12.50 -3.09 34.46
N GLN A 719 11.63 -2.11 34.69
CA GLN A 719 10.43 -2.23 35.51
C GLN A 719 9.25 -2.91 34.79
N GLN A 720 9.30 -3.03 33.47
CA GLN A 720 8.20 -3.54 32.63
C GLN A 720 8.46 -4.92 32.03
N VAL A 721 9.67 -5.47 32.24
CA VAL A 721 10.13 -6.70 31.60
C VAL A 721 10.58 -7.75 32.61
N SER A 722 10.67 -9.00 32.17
CA SER A 722 11.19 -10.08 33.00
C SER A 722 12.68 -9.87 33.33
N ASP A 723 13.16 -10.53 34.39
CA ASP A 723 14.54 -10.34 34.81
C ASP A 723 15.55 -10.66 33.71
N SER A 724 15.31 -11.68 32.89
CA SER A 724 16.17 -12.04 31.75
C SER A 724 16.19 -11.01 30.62
N GLU A 725 15.17 -10.17 30.49
CA GLU A 725 15.03 -9.20 29.39
C GLU A 725 15.56 -7.80 29.73
N LYS A 726 16.05 -7.59 30.95
CA LYS A 726 16.58 -6.29 31.38
C LYS A 726 17.75 -5.83 30.51
N LEU A 727 17.84 -4.51 30.32
CA LEU A 727 18.90 -3.83 29.59
C LEU A 727 20.22 -3.79 30.39
N ARG A 728 20.78 -4.97 30.71
CA ARG A 728 22.02 -5.11 31.51
C ARG A 728 23.25 -4.50 30.88
N GLY A 729 23.24 -4.31 29.56
CA GLY A 729 24.30 -3.59 28.86
C GLY A 729 24.08 -2.07 28.87
N GLY A 730 23.07 -1.59 29.60
CA GLY A 730 22.71 -0.19 29.80
C GLY A 730 22.01 0.46 28.61
N VAL A 731 21.79 1.78 28.74
CA VAL A 731 21.29 2.64 27.65
C VAL A 731 22.37 3.66 27.27
N LYS A 732 22.58 3.88 25.97
CA LYS A 732 23.43 4.94 25.43
C LYS A 732 22.60 5.91 24.61
N ILE A 733 22.70 7.19 24.94
CA ILE A 733 22.09 8.26 24.17
C ILE A 733 23.01 8.61 23.00
N VAL A 734 22.47 8.58 21.78
CA VAL A 734 23.19 8.85 20.52
C VAL A 734 22.54 10.01 19.78
N GLN A 735 23.34 10.73 18.99
CA GLN A 735 22.84 11.85 18.18
C GLN A 735 22.20 11.37 16.87
N THR A 736 22.75 10.32 16.26
CA THR A 736 22.34 9.79 14.96
C THR A 736 22.49 8.28 14.92
N PHE A 737 21.64 7.60 14.17
CA PHE A 737 21.79 6.18 13.82
C PHE A 737 22.50 6.03 12.48
N HIS A 738 23.26 4.94 12.33
CA HIS A 738 23.83 4.54 11.05
C HIS A 738 22.79 3.73 10.28
N LEU A 739 22.43 4.20 9.07
CA LEU A 739 21.53 3.49 8.17
C LEU A 739 22.33 2.75 7.09
N ASP A 740 21.83 1.62 6.61
CA ASP A 740 22.32 0.93 5.42
C ASP A 740 21.78 1.58 4.13
N ASN A 741 22.17 1.04 2.98
CA ASN A 741 21.77 1.56 1.66
C ASN A 741 20.26 1.41 1.37
N ASN A 742 19.56 0.57 2.13
CA ASN A 742 18.10 0.47 2.08
C ASN A 742 17.42 1.47 3.02
N GLY A 743 18.19 2.26 3.79
CA GLY A 743 17.69 3.14 4.83
C GLY A 743 17.31 2.40 6.10
N LYS A 744 17.86 1.19 6.30
CA LYS A 744 17.62 0.33 7.46
C LYS A 744 18.63 0.56 8.55
N ILE A 745 18.25 0.39 9.82
CA ILE A 745 19.23 0.60 10.90
C ILE A 745 20.29 -0.50 10.89
N LYS A 746 21.56 -0.09 10.81
CA LYS A 746 22.72 -0.98 10.90
C LYS A 746 23.05 -1.23 12.37
N ARG A 747 22.53 -2.35 12.90
CA ARG A 747 22.69 -2.81 14.29
C ARG A 747 24.13 -3.20 14.64
#